data_AF-A0AB36GWX2-F1
#
_entry.id   AF-A0AB36GWX2-F1
#
_cell.length_a   1.000
_cell.length_b   1.000
_cell.length_c   1.000
_cell.angle_alpha   90.00
_cell.angle_beta   90.00
_cell.angle_gamma   90.00
#
_symmetry.space_group_name_H-M   'P 1'
#
loop_
_entity.id
_entity.type
_entity.pdbx_description
1 polymer ?
#
loop_
_entity_poly.entity_id
_entity_poly.type
_entity_poly.pdbx_seq_one_letter_code
_entity_poly.pdbx_strand_id
1 'polypeptide(L)'
;MNINLYRFEIEFNGKKFNPKNLINIENIEVCSPKTNSTHDNIKSDDGDILCHKRTEEINLDGKEYISTIISGNYKHNSPEWEYLADKSIFSKKHLSPFCIIFLYPKDTPNLIWACCYGAGHWILKKDMSTEDYGQRIAFDSIDNKHITHIGRRKIIGKNSITTSKIPQGGTIRDHKYDMHSESIHSVGGKAKYNKEIINRSFRGSRNFVTTIEVTDKKFEDNIKELIKHCTEYELIYKRESIRNDLNYFYPANKEEKGKLNDILAKNIQSDLSNGLTFDITYPQDLYNLLSDGDSISKAIIKAPCKNTNHKIHELDIQNIEDLPLESICKFLNDSRKDRGENPYTTDNIPKPCLDSNDVNIEEIEIEIHTENEGKKGDGIPLFNWFMGSYDSRKGNENLKEGMYYLDNGTWKKPSKEYEKVVMEYFDKYNNINKYMHTILKQTAVDSVRSYTKNGEKINKIDEDVFNASLVKILKNDPKFCSKEISILDIGAIGSAGLDIGENSKMEISDVYINKGTYIYVKNHADSNTVSHLINQSYMSAKYMQHSPNYKNILDKLKEMSEKEDSNKITVNSDFKHVKESDLHIKEFILVLIVDKDTRSKKNEKKFPLTLRAQIPLYQHIVDLENMGIKVSLLTIIAYDAIKKYEKNPLPQ
;
A
#
# COMPACT_ATOMS: atom_id res chain seq x y z
N MET A 1 -26.20 -21.75 0.46
CA MET A 1 -26.21 -20.56 1.32
C MET A 1 -24.92 -19.76 1.32
N ASN A 2 -24.97 -18.48 0.93
CA ASN A 2 -23.81 -17.58 0.99
C ASN A 2 -23.56 -17.09 2.42
N ILE A 3 -22.38 -17.39 2.95
CA ILE A 3 -21.93 -16.98 4.28
C ILE A 3 -20.88 -15.88 4.19
N ASN A 4 -20.88 -14.98 5.17
CA ASN A 4 -19.75 -14.12 5.49
C ASN A 4 -19.20 -14.56 6.86
N LEU A 5 -18.09 -15.28 6.87
CA LEU A 5 -17.49 -15.83 8.08
C LEU A 5 -16.40 -14.91 8.62
N TYR A 6 -16.56 -14.45 9.86
CA TYR A 6 -15.55 -13.69 10.59
C TYR A 6 -14.97 -14.51 11.73
N ARG A 7 -13.69 -14.30 12.03
CA ARG A 7 -12.98 -14.87 13.18
C ARG A 7 -12.66 -13.76 14.18
N PHE A 8 -12.95 -14.00 15.45
CA PHE A 8 -12.60 -13.12 16.56
C PHE A 8 -11.72 -13.89 17.55
N GLU A 9 -10.71 -13.21 18.06
CA GLU A 9 -9.84 -13.72 19.11
C GLU A 9 -9.94 -12.77 20.30
N ILE A 10 -10.37 -13.29 21.44
CA ILE A 10 -10.79 -12.51 22.60
C ILE A 10 -10.06 -13.02 23.82
N GLU A 11 -9.49 -12.11 24.60
CA GLU A 11 -8.91 -12.44 25.90
C GLU A 11 -10.01 -12.80 26.90
N PHE A 12 -10.02 -14.04 27.36
CA PHE A 12 -11.04 -14.53 28.28
C PHE A 12 -10.65 -14.24 29.73
N ASN A 13 -11.29 -13.25 30.32
CA ASN A 13 -11.03 -12.80 31.70
C ASN A 13 -11.91 -13.53 32.74
N GLY A 14 -12.34 -14.77 32.48
CA GLY A 14 -13.16 -15.57 33.40
C GLY A 14 -14.64 -15.18 33.53
N LYS A 15 -15.10 -14.14 32.81
CA LYS A 15 -16.53 -13.77 32.73
C LYS A 15 -17.20 -14.42 31.52
N LYS A 16 -18.47 -14.83 31.65
CA LYS A 16 -19.27 -15.40 30.54
C LYS A 16 -19.27 -14.43 29.36
N PHE A 17 -18.75 -14.86 28.21
CA PHE A 17 -18.66 -14.04 27.02
C PHE A 17 -20.05 -13.65 26.51
N ASN A 18 -20.23 -12.36 26.14
CA ASN A 18 -21.47 -11.85 25.58
C ASN A 18 -21.26 -11.47 24.10
N PRO A 19 -21.83 -12.23 23.14
CA PRO A 19 -21.73 -11.92 21.71
C PRO A 19 -22.26 -10.53 21.32
N LYS A 20 -23.09 -9.91 22.16
CA LYS A 20 -23.55 -8.52 21.96
C LYS A 20 -22.38 -7.52 21.92
N ASN A 21 -21.23 -7.84 22.52
CA ASN A 21 -20.06 -6.96 22.51
C ASN A 21 -19.39 -6.87 21.13
N LEU A 22 -19.68 -7.79 20.22
CA LEU A 22 -19.11 -7.83 18.86
C LEU A 22 -20.03 -7.22 17.80
N ILE A 23 -21.14 -6.60 18.20
CA ILE A 23 -22.08 -5.93 17.31
C ILE A 23 -22.19 -4.45 17.67
N ASN A 24 -22.27 -3.59 16.67
CA ASN A 24 -22.65 -2.19 16.81
C ASN A 24 -24.17 -2.11 16.98
N ILE A 25 -24.61 -2.13 18.23
CA ILE A 25 -26.04 -2.03 18.57
C ILE A 25 -26.63 -0.71 18.06
N GLU A 26 -25.86 0.38 18.06
CA GLU A 26 -26.30 1.67 17.52
C GLU A 26 -26.55 1.65 16.01
N ASN A 27 -25.84 0.80 15.25
CA ASN A 27 -26.11 0.61 13.81
C ASN A 27 -27.42 -0.17 13.56
N ILE A 28 -27.93 -0.86 14.59
CA ILE A 28 -29.26 -1.44 14.57
C ILE A 28 -30.31 -0.31 14.68
N GLU A 29 -30.02 0.77 15.44
CA GLU A 29 -30.85 1.98 15.53
C GLU A 29 -30.73 2.91 14.31
N VAL A 30 -29.60 2.99 13.60
CA VAL A 30 -29.56 3.69 12.29
C VAL A 30 -30.50 3.02 11.26
N CYS A 31 -30.82 1.74 11.50
CA CYS A 31 -31.84 1.01 10.78
C CYS A 31 -33.23 1.06 11.46
N SER A 32 -33.50 1.87 12.50
CA SER A 32 -34.83 1.93 13.15
C SER A 32 -35.08 3.21 13.96
N PRO A 33 -36.30 3.78 14.02
CA PRO A 33 -36.57 4.93 14.89
C PRO A 33 -36.32 4.60 16.40
N LYS A 34 -35.80 5.56 17.19
CA LYS A 34 -35.31 5.47 18.61
C LYS A 34 -36.35 5.02 19.64
N THR A 35 -36.00 4.78 20.95
CA THR A 35 -36.88 4.77 22.20
C THR A 35 -36.98 3.56 23.18
N ASN A 36 -36.23 3.60 24.30
CA ASN A 36 -36.50 3.26 25.72
C ASN A 36 -37.39 2.09 26.21
N SER A 37 -36.66 1.09 26.75
CA SER A 37 -36.81 0.39 28.06
C SER A 37 -38.06 -0.52 28.26
N THR A 38 -38.04 -1.71 28.87
CA THR A 38 -37.08 -2.52 29.65
C THR A 38 -37.46 -4.02 29.45
N HIS A 39 -36.52 -4.93 29.71
CA HIS A 39 -36.38 -6.36 29.33
C HIS A 39 -35.49 -6.59 28.10
N ASP A 40 -34.64 -7.63 28.11
CA ASP A 40 -33.46 -7.91 27.25
C ASP A 40 -33.66 -8.01 25.72
N ASN A 41 -34.82 -7.55 25.24
CA ASN A 41 -35.16 -7.24 23.87
C ASN A 41 -34.80 -5.76 23.60
N ILE A 42 -33.98 -5.50 22.59
CA ILE A 42 -33.72 -4.12 22.15
C ILE A 42 -35.00 -3.66 21.41
N LYS A 43 -35.80 -2.81 22.06
CA LYS A 43 -37.02 -2.20 21.50
C LYS A 43 -36.74 -0.76 21.08
N SER A 44 -37.30 -0.33 19.95
CA SER A 44 -37.50 1.08 19.60
C SER A 44 -38.64 1.72 20.42
N ASP A 45 -38.81 3.04 20.31
CA ASP A 45 -39.82 3.96 20.92
C ASP A 45 -41.19 3.41 20.71
N ASP A 46 -41.35 2.89 19.51
CA ASP A 46 -42.60 2.44 18.97
C ASP A 46 -42.92 1.00 19.41
N GLY A 47 -42.10 0.39 20.28
CA GLY A 47 -42.36 -0.93 20.87
C GLY A 47 -41.99 -2.12 19.99
N ASP A 48 -41.23 -1.91 18.91
CA ASP A 48 -40.86 -2.96 17.97
C ASP A 48 -39.57 -3.70 18.37
N ILE A 49 -39.63 -5.04 18.48
CA ILE A 49 -38.45 -5.89 18.73
C ILE A 49 -37.53 -5.87 17.50
N LEU A 50 -36.31 -5.32 17.64
CA LEU A 50 -35.36 -5.13 16.54
C LEU A 50 -34.44 -6.32 16.29
N CYS A 51 -34.20 -7.14 17.31
CA CYS A 51 -33.39 -8.35 17.21
C CYS A 51 -33.84 -9.42 18.21
N HIS A 52 -33.79 -10.68 17.78
CA HIS A 52 -34.00 -11.85 18.62
C HIS A 52 -32.66 -12.52 18.90
N LYS A 53 -32.45 -12.97 20.14
CA LYS A 53 -31.28 -13.73 20.56
C LYS A 53 -31.71 -15.11 21.02
N ARG A 54 -31.13 -16.15 20.43
CA ARG A 54 -31.28 -17.55 20.85
C ARG A 54 -29.90 -18.13 21.13
N THR A 55 -29.71 -18.80 22.27
CA THR A 55 -28.44 -19.45 22.61
C THR A 55 -28.68 -20.93 22.91
N GLU A 56 -27.86 -21.79 22.33
CA GLU A 56 -27.94 -23.25 22.48
C GLU A 56 -26.57 -23.86 22.69
N GLU A 57 -26.53 -25.00 23.37
CA GLU A 57 -25.34 -25.84 23.51
C GLU A 57 -25.43 -27.00 22.52
N ILE A 58 -24.38 -27.19 21.73
CA ILE A 58 -24.30 -28.20 20.67
C ILE A 58 -23.14 -29.13 20.97
N ASN A 59 -23.42 -30.43 21.06
CA ASN A 59 -22.37 -31.45 21.17
C ASN A 59 -21.99 -31.94 19.77
N LEU A 60 -20.71 -31.84 19.42
CA LEU A 60 -20.15 -32.38 18.19
C LEU A 60 -18.85 -33.13 18.53
N ASP A 61 -18.80 -34.42 18.21
CA ASP A 61 -17.65 -35.31 18.43
C ASP A 61 -17.08 -35.25 19.86
N GLY A 62 -17.97 -35.17 20.86
CA GLY A 62 -17.60 -35.13 22.27
C GLY A 62 -17.09 -33.77 22.77
N LYS A 63 -17.16 -32.72 21.94
CA LYS A 63 -16.89 -31.33 22.33
C LYS A 63 -18.17 -30.52 22.40
N GLU A 64 -18.27 -29.69 23.43
CA GLU A 64 -19.40 -28.77 23.61
C GLU A 64 -19.10 -27.41 22.97
N TYR A 65 -20.01 -26.96 22.12
CA TYR A 65 -19.99 -25.66 21.48
C TYR A 65 -21.20 -24.85 21.94
N ILE A 66 -21.01 -23.53 22.06
CA ILE A 66 -22.10 -22.59 22.23
C ILE A 66 -22.44 -21.97 20.88
N SER A 67 -23.70 -22.05 20.50
CA SER A 67 -24.27 -21.33 19.36
C SER A 67 -25.14 -20.19 19.87
N THR A 68 -24.84 -18.95 19.48
CA THR A 68 -25.70 -17.79 19.75
C THR A 68 -26.14 -17.16 18.44
N ILE A 69 -27.43 -17.22 18.17
CA ILE A 69 -28.06 -16.66 16.99
C ILE A 69 -28.63 -15.30 17.33
N ILE A 70 -28.31 -14.31 16.51
CA ILE A 70 -28.90 -12.98 16.53
C ILE A 70 -29.53 -12.72 15.16
N SER A 71 -30.83 -12.44 15.11
CA SER A 71 -31.55 -12.20 13.85
C SER A 71 -32.56 -11.05 13.97
N GLY A 72 -32.78 -10.33 12.87
CA GLY A 72 -33.72 -9.21 12.77
C GLY A 72 -34.36 -9.09 11.37
N ASN A 73 -35.12 -8.02 11.12
CA ASN A 73 -36.14 -7.96 10.04
C ASN A 73 -35.74 -7.20 8.76
N TYR A 74 -36.48 -7.24 7.62
CA TYR A 74 -37.15 -8.34 6.85
C TYR A 74 -37.81 -7.84 5.53
N LYS A 75 -37.54 -8.52 4.38
CA LYS A 75 -38.50 -9.14 3.42
C LYS A 75 -37.68 -9.73 2.25
N HIS A 76 -37.54 -11.04 2.21
CA HIS A 76 -37.02 -11.78 1.04
C HIS A 76 -38.03 -12.90 0.77
N ASN A 77 -38.35 -13.21 -0.50
CA ASN A 77 -39.46 -14.13 -0.80
C ASN A 77 -39.23 -15.58 -0.34
N SER A 78 -38.02 -15.92 0.11
CA SER A 78 -37.61 -17.19 0.77
C SER A 78 -36.09 -17.12 1.06
N PRO A 79 -35.61 -16.48 2.15
CA PRO A 79 -34.18 -16.51 2.44
C PRO A 79 -33.76 -17.90 2.93
N GLU A 80 -32.66 -18.44 2.41
CA GLU A 80 -32.16 -19.79 2.78
C GLU A 80 -31.86 -19.99 4.29
N TRP A 81 -31.82 -18.93 5.10
CA TRP A 81 -31.64 -18.99 6.57
C TRP A 81 -32.93 -18.88 7.36
N GLU A 82 -34.09 -18.71 6.73
CA GLU A 82 -35.35 -18.41 7.42
C GLU A 82 -35.63 -19.37 8.58
N TYR A 83 -35.36 -20.67 8.39
CA TYR A 83 -35.57 -21.70 9.39
C TYR A 83 -34.58 -21.66 10.59
N LEU A 84 -33.46 -20.93 10.46
CA LEU A 84 -32.48 -20.70 11.54
C LEU A 84 -32.90 -19.54 12.45
N ALA A 85 -33.78 -18.67 11.98
CA ALA A 85 -34.24 -17.49 12.71
C ALA A 85 -35.53 -17.77 13.51
N ASP A 86 -35.85 -16.90 14.46
CA ASP A 86 -37.10 -16.99 15.23
C ASP A 86 -38.30 -16.65 14.33
N LYS A 87 -39.32 -17.53 14.29
CA LYS A 87 -40.50 -17.35 13.42
C LYS A 87 -41.33 -16.10 13.75
N SER A 88 -41.23 -15.59 14.98
CA SER A 88 -41.98 -14.40 15.41
C SER A 88 -41.54 -13.11 14.72
N ILE A 89 -40.36 -13.09 14.09
CA ILE A 89 -39.81 -11.89 13.44
C ILE A 89 -40.55 -11.52 12.15
N PHE A 90 -41.10 -12.47 11.41
CA PHE A 90 -41.64 -12.28 10.04
C PHE A 90 -42.92 -11.42 9.93
N SER A 91 -43.38 -10.81 11.01
CA SER A 91 -44.63 -10.07 11.10
C SER A 91 -44.54 -8.57 10.77
N LYS A 92 -43.34 -7.98 10.57
CA LYS A 92 -43.15 -6.51 10.42
C LYS A 92 -42.48 -6.11 9.09
N LYS A 93 -42.92 -5.01 8.48
CA LYS A 93 -42.44 -4.52 7.15
C LYS A 93 -41.32 -3.48 7.30
N HIS A 94 -40.39 -3.44 6.32
CA HIS A 94 -39.52 -2.30 5.94
C HIS A 94 -38.03 -2.28 6.36
N LEU A 95 -37.37 -3.40 6.69
CA LEU A 95 -35.94 -3.40 7.09
C LEU A 95 -35.05 -4.37 6.28
N SER A 96 -33.74 -4.08 6.19
CA SER A 96 -32.75 -4.94 5.53
C SER A 96 -32.44 -6.18 6.38
N PRO A 97 -32.65 -7.42 5.87
CA PRO A 97 -32.63 -8.62 6.69
C PRO A 97 -31.22 -9.01 7.14
N PHE A 98 -31.07 -9.43 8.40
CA PHE A 98 -29.80 -9.95 8.93
C PHE A 98 -29.96 -11.18 9.83
N CYS A 99 -28.96 -12.06 9.77
CA CYS A 99 -28.77 -13.14 10.74
C CYS A 99 -27.27 -13.31 11.01
N ILE A 100 -26.90 -13.50 12.27
CA ILE A 100 -25.54 -13.77 12.73
C ILE A 100 -25.59 -14.98 13.64
N ILE A 101 -24.76 -15.98 13.37
CA ILE A 101 -24.59 -17.15 14.23
C ILE A 101 -23.18 -17.10 14.79
N PHE A 102 -23.06 -16.82 16.08
CA PHE A 102 -21.82 -16.93 16.83
C PHE A 102 -21.60 -18.36 17.28
N LEU A 103 -20.47 -18.94 16.93
CA LEU A 103 -20.08 -20.31 17.28
C LEU A 103 -18.74 -20.26 18.02
N TYR A 104 -18.66 -20.90 19.18
CA TYR A 104 -17.41 -20.99 19.95
C TYR A 104 -17.38 -22.23 20.86
N PRO A 105 -16.21 -22.85 21.08
CA PRO A 105 -16.07 -23.94 22.05
C PRO A 105 -16.37 -23.45 23.47
N LYS A 106 -17.09 -24.25 24.26
CA LYS A 106 -17.44 -23.90 25.65
C LYS A 106 -16.21 -23.80 26.56
N ASP A 107 -15.24 -24.69 26.36
CA ASP A 107 -14.03 -24.78 27.19
C ASP A 107 -12.96 -23.74 26.82
N THR A 108 -13.01 -23.22 25.59
CA THR A 108 -12.03 -22.27 25.04
C THR A 108 -12.74 -21.14 24.29
N PRO A 109 -13.47 -20.26 25.00
CA PRO A 109 -14.26 -19.18 24.42
C PRO A 109 -13.40 -18.03 23.83
N ASN A 110 -12.08 -18.18 23.78
CA ASN A 110 -11.17 -17.19 23.22
C ASN A 110 -11.28 -17.09 21.70
N LEU A 111 -11.79 -18.13 21.03
CA LEU A 111 -11.97 -18.18 19.59
C LEU A 111 -13.46 -18.20 19.26
N ILE A 112 -13.92 -17.21 18.48
CA ILE A 112 -15.32 -17.07 18.12
C ILE A 112 -15.45 -16.89 16.62
N TRP A 113 -16.30 -17.70 16.01
CA TRP A 113 -16.70 -17.54 14.62
C TRP A 113 -18.06 -16.85 14.55
N ALA A 114 -18.19 -15.81 13.72
CA ALA A 114 -19.47 -15.21 13.40
C ALA A 114 -19.83 -15.55 11.95
N CYS A 115 -20.83 -16.40 11.78
CA CYS A 115 -21.40 -16.74 10.47
C CYS A 115 -22.53 -15.75 10.16
N CYS A 116 -22.25 -14.79 9.28
CA CYS A 116 -23.21 -13.76 8.92
C CYS A 116 -23.93 -14.08 7.61
N TYR A 117 -25.24 -13.87 7.64
CA TYR A 117 -26.14 -14.00 6.51
C TYR A 117 -26.87 -12.68 6.26
N GLY A 118 -27.15 -12.43 4.98
CA GLY A 118 -27.72 -11.14 4.56
C GLY A 118 -26.88 -9.97 5.06
N ALA A 119 -27.54 -9.00 5.69
CA ALA A 119 -26.93 -7.80 6.21
C ALA A 119 -26.20 -7.97 7.57
N GLY A 120 -26.09 -9.19 8.12
CA GLY A 120 -25.52 -9.40 9.46
C GLY A 120 -24.07 -8.95 9.61
N HIS A 121 -23.32 -8.96 8.51
CA HIS A 121 -21.94 -8.50 8.50
C HIS A 121 -21.80 -6.97 8.62
N TRP A 122 -22.85 -6.19 8.35
CA TRP A 122 -22.82 -4.72 8.46
C TRP A 122 -22.85 -4.22 9.90
N ILE A 123 -23.47 -4.99 10.80
CA ILE A 123 -23.61 -4.62 12.21
C ILE A 123 -22.51 -5.24 13.09
N LEU A 124 -21.58 -6.02 12.54
CA LEU A 124 -20.43 -6.52 13.29
C LEU A 124 -19.40 -5.40 13.54
N LYS A 125 -18.79 -5.41 14.73
CA LYS A 125 -17.55 -4.68 15.03
C LYS A 125 -16.38 -5.31 14.28
N LYS A 126 -16.25 -4.99 12.99
CA LYS A 126 -15.28 -5.62 12.09
C LYS A 126 -13.85 -5.37 12.58
N ASP A 127 -13.56 -4.20 13.13
CA ASP A 127 -12.30 -3.79 13.77
C ASP A 127 -11.79 -4.78 14.82
N MET A 128 -12.71 -5.44 15.54
CA MET A 128 -12.37 -6.48 16.53
C MET A 128 -12.11 -7.87 15.92
N SER A 129 -12.37 -8.07 14.62
CA SER A 129 -12.14 -9.35 13.96
C SER A 129 -10.72 -9.48 13.40
N THR A 130 -10.24 -10.71 13.27
CA THR A 130 -8.93 -11.04 12.71
C THR A 130 -8.83 -10.53 11.26
N GLU A 131 -7.91 -9.58 11.03
CA GLU A 131 -7.84 -8.79 9.79
C GLU A 131 -7.58 -9.62 8.52
N ASP A 132 -6.81 -10.70 8.60
CA ASP A 132 -6.35 -11.48 7.45
C ASP A 132 -7.00 -12.88 7.36
N TYR A 133 -8.01 -13.16 8.18
CA TYR A 133 -8.58 -14.51 8.32
C TYR A 133 -9.05 -15.11 6.99
N GLY A 134 -10.02 -14.46 6.34
CA GLY A 134 -10.57 -14.96 5.09
C GLY A 134 -9.58 -14.91 3.94
N GLN A 135 -8.71 -13.91 3.93
CA GLN A 135 -7.66 -13.74 2.95
C GLN A 135 -6.70 -14.93 2.96
N ARG A 136 -6.22 -15.37 4.13
CA ARG A 136 -5.33 -16.53 4.23
C ARG A 136 -5.97 -17.81 3.75
N ILE A 137 -7.22 -18.06 4.15
CA ILE A 137 -7.98 -19.24 3.69
C ILE A 137 -8.08 -19.21 2.16
N ALA A 138 -8.37 -18.04 1.60
CA ALA A 138 -8.50 -17.88 0.17
C ALA A 138 -7.18 -18.08 -0.57
N PHE A 139 -6.06 -17.53 -0.07
CA PHE A 139 -4.74 -17.78 -0.66
C PHE A 139 -4.35 -19.25 -0.68
N ASP A 140 -4.60 -19.99 0.40
CA ASP A 140 -4.26 -21.42 0.45
C ASP A 140 -5.12 -22.28 -0.50
N SER A 141 -6.33 -21.81 -0.83
CA SER A 141 -7.33 -22.65 -1.50
C SER A 141 -7.53 -22.33 -2.99
N ILE A 142 -7.19 -21.13 -3.44
CA ILE A 142 -7.58 -20.62 -4.78
C ILE A 142 -6.76 -21.22 -5.93
N ASP A 143 -7.42 -21.36 -7.09
CA ASP A 143 -6.76 -21.64 -8.35
C ASP A 143 -6.16 -20.36 -8.96
N ASN A 144 -4.83 -20.31 -9.05
CA ASN A 144 -4.09 -19.18 -9.62
C ASN A 144 -4.40 -18.89 -11.09
N LYS A 145 -5.11 -19.77 -11.79
CA LYS A 145 -5.58 -19.55 -13.17
C LYS A 145 -7.04 -19.12 -13.26
N HIS A 146 -7.78 -19.19 -12.17
CA HIS A 146 -9.22 -18.88 -12.12
C HIS A 146 -9.53 -17.90 -10.99
N ILE A 147 -8.69 -16.88 -10.84
CA ILE A 147 -8.94 -15.74 -9.96
C ILE A 147 -9.96 -14.85 -10.65
N THR A 148 -11.07 -14.55 -9.97
CA THR A 148 -12.16 -13.74 -10.52
C THR A 148 -12.19 -12.34 -9.92
N HIS A 149 -11.58 -12.15 -8.75
CA HIS A 149 -11.59 -10.90 -8.00
C HIS A 149 -10.25 -10.69 -7.30
N ILE A 150 -9.68 -9.50 -7.40
CA ILE A 150 -8.58 -9.05 -6.54
C ILE A 150 -8.88 -7.63 -6.08
N GLY A 151 -8.84 -7.41 -4.77
CA GLY A 151 -8.76 -6.08 -4.16
C GLY A 151 -7.34 -5.82 -3.70
N ARG A 152 -6.82 -4.66 -4.10
CA ARG A 152 -5.42 -4.27 -4.00
C ARG A 152 -5.35 -2.91 -3.30
N ARG A 153 -4.43 -2.77 -2.36
CA ARG A 153 -4.17 -1.53 -1.63
C ARG A 153 -2.73 -1.11 -1.89
N LYS A 154 -2.53 0.11 -2.36
CA LYS A 154 -1.18 0.65 -2.52
C LYS A 154 -0.53 0.92 -1.15
N ILE A 155 0.60 0.28 -0.88
CA ILE A 155 1.47 0.39 0.31
C ILE A 155 2.46 1.56 0.16
N ILE A 156 2.81 1.95 -1.07
CA ILE A 156 3.84 2.98 -1.36
C ILE A 156 3.27 4.07 -2.27
N GLY A 157 3.47 5.34 -1.90
CA GLY A 157 3.06 6.52 -2.67
C GLY A 157 1.61 6.96 -2.38
N LYS A 158 0.97 7.66 -3.32
CA LYS A 158 -0.43 8.10 -3.14
C LYS A 158 -1.32 6.86 -3.06
N ASN A 159 -1.91 6.67 -1.87
CA ASN A 159 -2.75 5.52 -1.59
C ASN A 159 -3.89 5.41 -2.62
N SER A 160 -4.29 4.19 -2.89
CA SER A 160 -5.51 3.88 -3.62
C SER A 160 -5.90 2.44 -3.32
N ILE A 161 -7.20 2.21 -3.12
CA ILE A 161 -7.77 0.89 -3.20
C ILE A 161 -8.31 0.70 -4.60
N THR A 162 -7.86 -0.37 -5.24
CA THR A 162 -8.38 -0.75 -6.54
C THR A 162 -8.90 -2.16 -6.48
N THR A 163 -10.03 -2.40 -7.16
CA THR A 163 -10.55 -3.74 -7.35
C THR A 163 -10.54 -4.08 -8.82
N SER A 164 -10.08 -5.29 -9.15
CA SER A 164 -10.12 -5.83 -10.50
C SER A 164 -10.96 -7.11 -10.49
N LYS A 165 -11.86 -7.21 -11.47
CA LYS A 165 -12.77 -8.35 -11.63
C LYS A 165 -12.64 -8.92 -13.03
N ILE A 166 -12.45 -10.23 -13.11
CA ILE A 166 -12.40 -10.99 -14.37
C ILE A 166 -13.41 -12.12 -14.23
N PRO A 167 -14.67 -11.95 -14.72
CA PRO A 167 -15.75 -12.91 -14.46
C PRO A 167 -15.44 -14.35 -14.88
N GLN A 168 -14.68 -14.52 -15.97
CA GLN A 168 -14.31 -15.85 -16.49
C GLN A 168 -13.13 -16.49 -15.74
N GLY A 169 -12.50 -15.75 -14.82
CA GLY A 169 -11.25 -16.14 -14.20
C GLY A 169 -10.03 -15.70 -15.02
N GLY A 170 -8.97 -15.37 -14.31
CA GLY A 170 -7.66 -15.05 -14.87
C GLY A 170 -6.54 -15.38 -13.88
N THR A 171 -5.33 -15.11 -14.30
CA THR A 171 -4.13 -15.16 -13.47
C THR A 171 -3.93 -13.88 -12.69
N ILE A 172 -3.06 -13.91 -11.68
CA ILE A 172 -2.66 -12.72 -10.91
C ILE A 172 -2.17 -11.57 -11.79
N ARG A 173 -1.53 -11.89 -12.92
CA ARG A 173 -1.01 -10.91 -13.88
C ARG A 173 -2.14 -10.25 -14.67
N ASP A 174 -3.18 -11.00 -15.03
CA ASP A 174 -4.34 -10.46 -15.76
C ASP A 174 -5.08 -9.40 -14.93
N HIS A 175 -5.03 -9.54 -13.60
CA HIS A 175 -5.56 -8.58 -12.64
C HIS A 175 -4.69 -7.32 -12.46
N LYS A 176 -3.56 -7.21 -13.18
CA LYS A 176 -2.56 -6.13 -13.10
C LYS A 176 -2.04 -5.88 -11.69
N TYR A 177 -1.98 -6.94 -10.86
CA TYR A 177 -1.52 -6.81 -9.48
C TYR A 177 -0.02 -6.52 -9.42
N ASP A 178 0.31 -5.39 -8.80
CA ASP A 178 1.67 -5.00 -8.51
C ASP A 178 2.11 -5.62 -7.17
N MET A 179 2.97 -6.62 -7.26
CA MET A 179 3.48 -7.39 -6.12
C MET A 179 4.45 -6.60 -5.22
N HIS A 180 4.88 -5.41 -5.64
CA HIS A 180 5.72 -4.51 -4.86
C HIS A 180 4.91 -3.52 -4.05
N SER A 181 4.12 -2.71 -4.75
CA SER A 181 3.53 -1.52 -4.15
C SER A 181 2.12 -1.79 -3.72
N GLU A 182 1.54 -2.95 -4.04
CA GLU A 182 0.21 -3.30 -3.61
C GLU A 182 0.22 -4.50 -2.65
N SER A 183 -0.47 -4.36 -1.52
CA SER A 183 -0.95 -5.52 -0.76
C SER A 183 -2.26 -5.96 -1.39
N ILE A 184 -2.42 -7.26 -1.59
CA ILE A 184 -3.77 -7.79 -1.76
C ILE A 184 -4.45 -7.64 -0.40
N HIS A 185 -5.66 -7.11 -0.37
CA HIS A 185 -6.52 -7.09 0.84
C HIS A 185 -7.78 -7.95 0.65
N SER A 186 -8.11 -8.32 -0.59
CA SER A 186 -9.13 -9.32 -0.86
C SER A 186 -8.85 -10.10 -2.14
N VAL A 187 -9.21 -11.38 -2.18
CA VAL A 187 -9.02 -12.24 -3.34
C VAL A 187 -10.21 -13.17 -3.47
N GLY A 188 -10.66 -13.48 -4.68
CA GLY A 188 -11.73 -14.43 -4.90
C GLY A 188 -11.59 -15.16 -6.23
N GLY A 189 -12.12 -16.37 -6.29
CA GLY A 189 -12.01 -17.25 -7.44
C GLY A 189 -12.50 -18.66 -7.12
N LYS A 190 -12.10 -19.63 -7.94
CA LYS A 190 -12.47 -21.04 -7.76
C LYS A 190 -11.45 -21.79 -6.90
N ALA A 191 -11.91 -22.79 -6.15
CA ALA A 191 -11.02 -23.65 -5.37
C ALA A 191 -10.19 -24.57 -6.28
N LYS A 192 -8.87 -24.59 -6.06
CA LYS A 192 -7.97 -25.63 -6.58
C LYS A 192 -7.66 -26.66 -5.52
N TYR A 193 -7.37 -26.19 -4.31
CA TYR A 193 -7.08 -27.01 -3.15
C TYR A 193 -8.27 -26.96 -2.18
N ASN A 194 -8.36 -27.95 -1.28
CA ASN A 194 -9.45 -28.06 -0.31
C ASN A 194 -10.84 -28.10 -0.97
N LYS A 195 -10.96 -28.66 -2.19
CA LYS A 195 -12.23 -28.73 -2.94
C LYS A 195 -13.32 -29.48 -2.20
N GLU A 196 -12.96 -30.48 -1.39
CA GLU A 196 -13.88 -31.22 -0.54
C GLU A 196 -14.57 -30.31 0.51
N ILE A 197 -13.91 -29.21 0.89
CA ILE A 197 -14.33 -28.26 1.92
C ILE A 197 -14.96 -27.01 1.25
N ILE A 198 -14.37 -26.55 0.14
CA ILE A 198 -14.75 -25.33 -0.57
C ILE A 198 -15.23 -25.70 -1.98
N ASN A 199 -16.53 -25.95 -2.10
CA ASN A 199 -17.13 -26.53 -3.30
C ASN A 199 -17.31 -25.56 -4.50
N ARG A 200 -17.13 -24.24 -4.33
CA ARG A 200 -17.52 -23.23 -5.34
C ARG A 200 -16.55 -22.04 -5.43
N SER A 201 -17.05 -20.93 -5.99
CA SER A 201 -16.42 -19.62 -5.90
C SER A 201 -16.47 -19.10 -4.47
N PHE A 202 -15.35 -18.55 -4.02
CA PHE A 202 -15.24 -17.90 -2.72
C PHE A 202 -14.48 -16.60 -2.86
N ARG A 203 -14.52 -15.79 -1.80
CA ARG A 203 -13.73 -14.57 -1.66
C ARG A 203 -13.22 -14.47 -0.23
N GLY A 204 -11.92 -14.25 -0.06
CA GLY A 204 -11.29 -13.93 1.20
C GLY A 204 -10.97 -12.44 1.31
N SER A 205 -11.24 -11.86 2.46
CA SER A 205 -10.69 -10.59 2.93
C SER A 205 -10.50 -10.69 4.46
N ARG A 206 -10.95 -9.70 5.24
CA ARG A 206 -11.14 -9.86 6.69
C ARG A 206 -12.11 -11.00 7.01
N ASN A 207 -13.08 -11.22 6.14
CA ASN A 207 -14.00 -12.34 6.21
C ASN A 207 -13.78 -13.36 5.09
N PHE A 208 -14.17 -14.60 5.35
CA PHE A 208 -14.26 -15.63 4.33
C PHE A 208 -15.69 -15.71 3.80
N VAL A 209 -15.86 -15.40 2.52
CA VAL A 209 -17.14 -15.43 1.82
C VAL A 209 -17.18 -16.67 0.95
N THR A 210 -18.11 -17.57 1.22
CA THR A 210 -18.27 -18.82 0.46
C THR A 210 -19.72 -19.26 0.48
N THR A 211 -20.04 -20.31 -0.27
CA THR A 211 -21.33 -20.97 -0.21
C THR A 211 -21.20 -22.26 0.59
N ILE A 212 -22.03 -22.42 1.63
CA ILE A 212 -22.21 -23.68 2.37
C ILE A 212 -23.52 -24.31 1.94
N GLU A 213 -23.52 -25.63 1.79
CA GLU A 213 -24.74 -26.41 1.61
C GLU A 213 -25.35 -26.69 2.98
N VAL A 214 -26.58 -26.22 3.18
CA VAL A 214 -27.39 -26.50 4.37
C VAL A 214 -28.55 -27.38 3.95
N THR A 215 -28.93 -28.32 4.81
CA THR A 215 -30.01 -29.28 4.51
C THR A 215 -31.29 -28.85 5.21
N ASP A 216 -32.45 -28.90 4.56
CA ASP A 216 -33.74 -28.54 5.20
C ASP A 216 -34.21 -29.55 6.26
N LYS A 217 -33.35 -30.48 6.71
CA LYS A 217 -33.74 -31.66 7.48
C LYS A 217 -33.87 -31.39 8.98
N LYS A 218 -32.88 -30.74 9.63
CA LYS A 218 -32.95 -30.32 11.05
C LYS A 218 -32.00 -29.15 11.36
N PHE A 219 -32.46 -28.21 12.18
CA PHE A 219 -31.68 -27.05 12.66
C PHE A 219 -30.33 -27.45 13.28
N GLU A 220 -30.34 -28.44 14.19
CA GLU A 220 -29.13 -28.87 14.91
C GLU A 220 -28.06 -29.44 13.97
N ASP A 221 -28.48 -30.20 12.95
CA ASP A 221 -27.59 -30.78 11.94
C ASP A 221 -26.90 -29.68 11.12
N ASN A 222 -27.62 -28.60 10.79
CA ASN A 222 -27.04 -27.46 10.08
C ASN A 222 -26.06 -26.66 10.95
N ILE A 223 -26.33 -26.52 12.25
CA ILE A 223 -25.35 -25.90 13.17
C ILE A 223 -24.10 -26.79 13.29
N LYS A 224 -24.25 -28.11 13.37
CA LYS A 224 -23.12 -29.06 13.38
C LYS A 224 -22.29 -28.96 12.10
N GLU A 225 -22.91 -28.89 10.93
CA GLU A 225 -22.18 -28.73 9.67
C GLU A 225 -21.47 -27.36 9.60
N LEU A 226 -22.08 -26.29 10.12
CA LEU A 226 -21.42 -24.99 10.26
C LEU A 226 -20.19 -25.06 11.18
N ILE A 227 -20.30 -25.73 12.34
CA ILE A 227 -19.16 -25.92 13.25
C ILE A 227 -18.04 -26.70 12.57
N LYS A 228 -18.38 -27.75 11.81
CA LYS A 228 -17.43 -28.56 11.05
C LYS A 228 -16.69 -27.71 10.01
N HIS A 229 -17.41 -26.94 9.19
CA HIS A 229 -16.81 -26.03 8.22
C HIS A 229 -15.94 -24.95 8.89
N CYS A 230 -16.42 -24.31 9.96
CA CYS A 230 -15.62 -23.33 10.72
C CYS A 230 -14.32 -23.94 11.25
N THR A 231 -14.38 -25.18 11.74
CA THR A 231 -13.20 -25.92 12.22
C THR A 231 -12.24 -26.25 11.07
N GLU A 232 -12.75 -26.68 9.92
CA GLU A 232 -11.96 -26.94 8.71
C GLU A 232 -11.28 -25.67 8.19
N TYR A 233 -12.00 -24.54 8.15
CA TYR A 233 -11.45 -23.25 7.76
C TYR A 233 -10.40 -22.75 8.75
N GLU A 234 -10.60 -22.96 10.05
CA GLU A 234 -9.59 -22.64 11.07
C GLU A 234 -8.31 -23.47 10.89
N LEU A 235 -8.43 -24.75 10.51
CA LEU A 235 -7.28 -25.59 10.19
C LEU A 235 -6.52 -25.10 8.94
N ILE A 236 -7.23 -24.60 7.92
CA ILE A 236 -6.61 -23.98 6.75
C ILE A 236 -5.90 -22.68 7.16
N TYR A 237 -6.58 -21.80 7.90
CA TYR A 237 -6.04 -20.54 8.38
C TYR A 237 -4.75 -20.70 9.23
N LYS A 238 -4.70 -21.72 10.10
CA LYS A 238 -3.56 -22.01 10.97
C LYS A 238 -2.36 -22.62 10.26
N ARG A 239 -2.51 -23.14 9.04
CA ARG A 239 -1.36 -23.61 8.26
C ARG A 239 -0.52 -22.41 7.86
N GLU A 240 0.80 -22.54 7.92
CA GLU A 240 1.66 -21.60 7.20
C GLU A 240 1.24 -21.63 5.72
N SER A 241 1.03 -20.46 5.13
CA SER A 241 0.60 -20.30 3.73
C SER A 241 1.70 -20.80 2.80
N ILE A 242 1.77 -22.11 2.60
CA ILE A 242 2.86 -22.78 1.87
C ILE A 242 2.52 -22.96 0.38
N ARG A 243 1.24 -22.84 -0.01
CA ARG A 243 0.75 -23.42 -1.26
C ARG A 243 0.53 -22.45 -2.41
N ASN A 244 0.79 -21.15 -2.25
CA ASN A 244 0.41 -20.19 -3.27
C ASN A 244 1.36 -18.99 -3.45
N ASP A 245 1.73 -18.75 -4.71
CA ASP A 245 2.45 -17.58 -5.22
C ASP A 245 1.75 -16.25 -4.93
N LEU A 246 0.46 -16.22 -4.56
CA LEU A 246 -0.31 -14.99 -4.39
C LEU A 246 0.10 -14.11 -3.20
N ASN A 247 0.80 -14.66 -2.21
CA ASN A 247 1.14 -13.93 -0.99
C ASN A 247 2.60 -13.48 -0.99
N TYR A 248 2.86 -12.36 -1.68
CA TYR A 248 4.19 -11.77 -1.80
C TYR A 248 4.62 -10.96 -0.56
N PHE A 249 3.70 -10.73 0.38
CA PHE A 249 3.97 -10.09 1.66
C PHE A 249 3.57 -11.01 2.81
N TYR A 250 4.47 -11.22 3.75
CA TYR A 250 4.17 -11.93 5.00
C TYR A 250 4.16 -10.96 6.17
N PRO A 251 3.27 -11.16 7.16
CA PRO A 251 3.34 -10.37 8.38
C PRO A 251 4.69 -10.58 9.06
N ALA A 252 5.24 -9.51 9.62
CA ALA A 252 6.39 -9.58 10.49
C ALA A 252 6.03 -10.42 11.72
N ASN A 253 6.99 -11.21 12.22
CA ASN A 253 6.73 -11.99 13.44
C ASN A 253 6.64 -11.08 14.67
N LYS A 254 6.20 -11.61 15.81
CA LYS A 254 5.99 -10.83 17.04
C LYS A 254 7.25 -10.08 17.50
N GLU A 255 8.42 -10.68 17.36
CA GLU A 255 9.70 -10.09 17.76
C GLU A 255 10.14 -8.96 16.81
N GLU A 256 10.03 -9.19 15.50
CA GLU A 256 10.26 -8.18 14.46
C GLU A 256 9.30 -7.00 14.64
N LYS A 257 8.01 -7.28 14.89
CA LYS A 257 6.98 -6.26 15.13
C LYS A 257 7.34 -5.36 16.31
N GLY A 258 7.69 -5.94 17.47
CA GLY A 258 8.07 -5.16 18.65
C GLY A 258 9.25 -4.22 18.37
N LYS A 259 10.28 -4.73 17.69
CA LYS A 259 11.46 -3.92 17.33
C LYS A 259 11.14 -2.82 16.32
N LEU A 260 10.32 -3.12 15.32
CA LEU A 260 9.89 -2.12 14.32
C LEU A 260 9.05 -1.02 14.97
N ASN A 261 8.17 -1.38 15.91
CA ASN A 261 7.42 -0.44 16.75
C ASN A 261 8.34 0.42 17.60
N ASP A 262 9.35 -0.16 18.26
CA ASP A 262 10.33 0.60 19.05
C ASP A 262 11.10 1.61 18.20
N ILE A 263 11.51 1.20 16.99
CA ILE A 263 12.23 2.09 16.07
C ILE A 263 11.28 3.19 15.57
N LEU A 264 10.04 2.86 15.22
CA LEU A 264 9.03 3.84 14.81
C LEU A 264 8.75 4.86 15.93
N ALA A 265 8.55 4.39 17.16
CA ALA A 265 8.35 5.25 18.33
C ALA A 265 9.52 6.20 18.54
N LYS A 266 10.77 5.68 18.52
CA LYS A 266 11.98 6.51 18.64
C LYS A 266 12.05 7.58 17.56
N ASN A 267 11.66 7.25 16.32
CA ASN A 267 11.65 8.21 15.22
C ASN A 267 10.63 9.32 15.40
N ILE A 268 9.45 9.00 15.93
CA ILE A 268 8.42 9.99 16.22
C ILE A 268 8.89 10.92 17.36
N GLN A 269 9.62 10.39 18.35
CA GLN A 269 10.15 11.15 19.50
C GLN A 269 11.41 11.96 19.21
N SER A 270 12.24 11.54 18.26
CA SER A 270 13.42 12.32 17.85
C SER A 270 13.03 13.29 16.76
N ASP A 271 13.20 14.61 16.97
CA ASP A 271 13.16 15.59 15.87
C ASP A 271 13.94 15.04 14.66
N LEU A 272 13.26 14.94 13.51
CA LEU A 272 13.50 14.25 12.21
C LEU A 272 14.94 14.23 11.60
N SER A 273 16.00 14.41 12.38
CA SER A 273 17.32 14.84 11.94
C SER A 273 18.41 13.76 11.93
N ASN A 274 18.17 12.56 12.48
CA ASN A 274 19.20 11.51 12.54
C ASN A 274 18.80 10.22 11.83
N GLY A 275 18.85 10.24 10.50
CA GLY A 275 19.30 9.08 9.70
C GLY A 275 18.42 7.82 9.67
N LEU A 276 17.17 7.87 10.11
CA LEU A 276 16.23 6.76 10.05
C LEU A 276 15.13 7.09 9.03
N THR A 277 15.08 6.31 7.97
CA THR A 277 14.22 6.56 6.79
C THR A 277 12.96 5.71 6.89
N PHE A 278 12.02 6.14 7.74
CA PHE A 278 10.64 5.67 7.66
C PHE A 278 9.87 6.62 6.75
N ASP A 279 9.50 6.14 5.57
CA ASP A 279 8.57 6.87 4.71
C ASP A 279 7.17 6.56 5.25
N ILE A 280 6.58 7.46 6.05
CA ILE A 280 5.28 7.25 6.73
C ILE A 280 4.20 8.11 6.09
N THR A 281 2.99 7.57 5.96
CA THR A 281 1.78 8.27 5.50
C THR A 281 0.52 7.77 6.23
N TYR A 282 -0.61 8.47 6.10
CA TYR A 282 -1.89 8.08 6.69
C TYR A 282 -2.66 7.11 5.78
N PRO A 283 -3.44 6.14 6.31
CA PRO A 283 -4.30 5.28 5.50
C PRO A 283 -5.39 6.12 4.83
N GLN A 284 -5.60 5.94 3.53
CA GLN A 284 -6.67 6.65 2.81
C GLN A 284 -8.09 6.20 3.22
N ASP A 285 -8.20 5.02 3.81
CA ASP A 285 -9.45 4.48 4.33
C ASP A 285 -9.86 5.10 5.67
N LEU A 286 -9.24 6.21 6.08
CA LEU A 286 -9.62 6.95 7.27
C LEU A 286 -11.12 7.28 7.28
N TYR A 287 -11.66 7.60 6.09
CA TYR A 287 -13.09 7.86 5.89
C TYR A 287 -13.95 6.59 5.95
N ASN A 288 -13.39 5.40 5.75
CA ASN A 288 -14.13 4.13 5.91
C ASN A 288 -14.31 3.74 7.40
N LEU A 289 -13.66 4.46 8.32
CA LEU A 289 -13.96 4.36 9.77
C LEU A 289 -15.28 5.06 10.12
N LEU A 290 -15.85 5.81 9.17
CA LEU A 290 -17.06 6.61 9.32
C LEU A 290 -18.16 6.05 8.40
N SER A 291 -19.42 6.27 8.76
CA SER A 291 -20.52 5.82 7.92
C SER A 291 -20.61 6.69 6.67
N ASP A 292 -21.12 6.14 5.56
CA ASP A 292 -21.33 6.89 4.32
C ASP A 292 -22.14 8.18 4.60
N GLY A 293 -21.50 9.35 4.46
CA GLY A 293 -22.11 10.67 4.67
C GLY A 293 -21.72 11.42 5.95
N ASP A 294 -20.90 10.82 6.82
CA ASP A 294 -20.39 11.49 8.01
C ASP A 294 -19.17 12.38 7.70
N SER A 295 -19.31 13.68 7.93
CA SER A 295 -18.19 14.64 7.91
C SER A 295 -17.45 14.59 9.25
N ILE A 296 -16.12 14.61 9.22
CA ILE A 296 -15.27 14.69 10.42
C ILE A 296 -15.28 16.11 10.95
N SER A 297 -15.72 16.30 12.19
CA SER A 297 -15.75 17.62 12.84
C SER A 297 -14.49 17.91 13.64
N LYS A 298 -13.86 16.87 14.20
CA LYS A 298 -12.62 16.98 14.98
C LYS A 298 -11.96 15.62 15.22
N ALA A 299 -10.68 15.64 15.56
CA ALA A 299 -9.95 14.49 16.07
C ALA A 299 -9.31 14.82 17.43
N ILE A 300 -9.33 13.85 18.35
CA ILE A 300 -8.70 13.96 19.67
C ILE A 300 -7.57 12.96 19.79
N ILE A 301 -6.35 13.44 20.02
CA ILE A 301 -5.22 12.56 20.38
C ILE A 301 -5.26 12.33 21.89
N LYS A 302 -5.43 11.07 22.30
CA LYS A 302 -5.37 10.63 23.70
C LYS A 302 -4.02 10.01 24.00
N ALA A 303 -3.28 10.61 24.92
CA ALA A 303 -2.00 10.09 25.38
C ALA A 303 -2.06 9.79 26.90
N PRO A 304 -1.93 8.53 27.33
CA PRO A 304 -1.78 8.19 28.74
C PRO A 304 -0.37 8.51 29.25
N CYS A 305 -0.29 9.16 30.40
CA CYS A 305 0.97 9.54 31.06
C CYS A 305 1.24 8.70 32.32
N LYS A 306 2.44 8.12 32.42
CA LYS A 306 2.82 7.24 33.55
C LYS A 306 2.89 7.96 34.90
N ASN A 307 3.32 9.22 34.93
CA ASN A 307 3.61 9.95 36.18
C ASN A 307 2.44 10.74 36.77
N THR A 308 1.25 10.72 36.15
CA THR A 308 0.12 11.58 36.55
C THR A 308 -1.11 10.84 37.07
N ASN A 309 -0.98 9.61 37.59
CA ASN A 309 -2.11 8.71 37.88
C ASN A 309 -2.95 8.40 36.61
N HIS A 310 -2.30 8.13 35.47
CA HIS A 310 -2.96 7.83 34.20
C HIS A 310 -3.90 8.95 33.70
N LYS A 311 -3.55 10.23 33.90
CA LYS A 311 -4.31 11.30 33.24
C LYS A 311 -4.13 11.16 31.73
N ILE A 312 -5.26 11.19 31.02
CA ILE A 312 -5.32 11.23 29.56
C ILE A 312 -5.16 12.69 29.15
N HIS A 313 -4.15 12.96 28.32
CA HIS A 313 -3.99 14.26 27.68
C HIS A 313 -4.71 14.24 26.32
N GLU A 314 -5.49 15.28 26.04
CA GLU A 314 -6.30 15.41 24.84
C GLU A 314 -5.82 16.62 24.02
N LEU A 315 -5.56 16.42 22.73
CA LEU A 315 -5.35 17.50 21.75
C LEU A 315 -6.52 17.50 20.77
N ASP A 316 -7.34 18.54 20.80
CA ASP A 316 -8.42 18.77 19.84
C ASP A 316 -7.84 19.32 18.52
N ILE A 317 -8.13 18.65 17.41
CA ILE A 317 -7.71 19.02 16.06
C ILE A 317 -8.96 19.22 15.22
N GLN A 318 -9.14 20.43 14.67
CA GLN A 318 -10.40 20.82 14.01
C GLN A 318 -10.59 20.18 12.63
N ASN A 319 -9.52 19.94 11.87
CA ASN A 319 -9.60 19.15 10.63
C ASN A 319 -8.63 17.98 10.65
N ILE A 320 -9.04 16.84 10.10
CA ILE A 320 -8.15 15.66 10.03
C ILE A 320 -6.98 15.87 9.06
N GLU A 321 -7.13 16.79 8.11
CA GLU A 321 -6.04 17.24 7.23
C GLU A 321 -4.96 18.02 8.02
N ASP A 322 -5.31 18.55 9.20
CA ASP A 322 -4.41 19.23 10.14
C ASP A 322 -3.70 18.25 11.10
N LEU A 323 -3.83 16.94 10.88
CA LEU A 323 -3.02 15.87 11.48
C LEU A 323 -1.86 15.47 10.53
N PRO A 324 -0.87 16.30 10.16
CA PRO A 324 0.35 15.78 9.57
C PRO A 324 1.23 15.13 10.64
N LEU A 325 2.09 14.20 10.22
CA LEU A 325 3.03 13.51 11.12
C LEU A 325 3.88 14.52 11.91
N GLU A 326 4.24 15.64 11.27
CA GLU A 326 4.96 16.74 11.90
C GLU A 326 4.19 17.37 13.08
N SER A 327 2.86 17.51 12.98
CA SER A 327 2.03 18.02 14.08
C SER A 327 1.95 17.03 15.24
N ILE A 328 1.88 15.73 14.94
CA ILE A 328 1.93 14.67 15.96
C ILE A 328 3.29 14.67 16.65
N CYS A 329 4.38 14.71 15.89
CA CYS A 329 5.74 14.80 16.46
C CYS A 329 5.90 16.08 17.29
N LYS A 330 5.44 17.23 16.80
CA LYS A 330 5.46 18.50 17.55
C LYS A 330 4.68 18.38 18.85
N PHE A 331 3.47 17.81 18.84
CA PHE A 331 2.68 17.61 20.05
C PHE A 331 3.39 16.71 21.06
N LEU A 332 3.99 15.61 20.60
CA LEU A 332 4.71 14.67 21.46
C LEU A 332 6.03 15.22 22.01
N ASN A 333 6.68 16.11 21.26
CA ASN A 333 7.98 16.69 21.59
C ASN A 333 7.87 18.13 22.14
N ASP A 334 6.65 18.66 22.33
CA ASP A 334 6.43 20.04 22.81
C ASP A 334 6.87 20.17 24.26
N SER A 335 8.11 20.60 24.45
CA SER A 335 8.74 20.86 25.75
C SER A 335 8.42 22.24 26.31
N ARG A 336 7.56 23.04 25.66
CA ARG A 336 7.30 24.43 26.05
C ARG A 336 6.60 24.50 27.41
N LYS A 337 7.36 24.97 28.42
CA LYS A 337 6.87 25.36 29.75
C LYS A 337 6.07 26.67 29.77
N ASP A 338 5.99 27.44 28.67
CA ASP A 338 5.36 28.75 28.64
C ASP A 338 4.35 28.93 27.49
N ARG A 339 3.14 29.36 27.85
CA ARG A 339 1.90 29.40 27.05
C ARG A 339 1.66 30.69 26.26
N GLY A 340 2.70 31.42 25.86
CA GLY A 340 2.50 32.71 25.19
C GLY A 340 1.99 32.63 23.75
N GLU A 341 2.38 31.60 22.99
CA GLU A 341 2.32 31.66 21.51
C GLU A 341 2.03 30.29 20.86
N ASN A 342 1.09 29.50 21.39
CA ASN A 342 0.61 28.31 20.68
C ASN A 342 -0.76 28.59 20.04
N PRO A 343 -0.85 28.78 18.71
CA PRO A 343 -2.11 29.12 18.03
C PRO A 343 -3.12 27.96 17.98
N TYR A 344 -2.76 26.76 18.47
CA TYR A 344 -3.59 25.55 18.37
C TYR A 344 -4.31 25.16 19.67
N THR A 345 -4.26 25.96 20.73
CA THR A 345 -4.85 25.59 22.03
C THR A 345 -6.02 26.49 22.40
N THR A 346 -7.25 25.98 22.26
CA THR A 346 -8.45 26.58 22.86
C THR A 346 -8.44 26.34 24.38
N ASP A 347 -8.26 27.44 25.13
CA ASP A 347 -8.44 27.79 26.56
C ASP A 347 -8.68 26.77 27.71
N ASN A 348 -8.72 25.45 27.54
CA ASN A 348 -9.00 24.53 28.67
C ASN A 348 -8.10 23.29 28.80
N ILE A 349 -6.94 23.26 28.13
CA ILE A 349 -6.01 22.14 28.30
C ILE A 349 -5.25 22.29 29.64
N PRO A 350 -5.06 21.23 30.45
CA PRO A 350 -4.16 21.24 31.60
C PRO A 350 -2.70 21.49 31.18
N LYS A 351 -1.84 21.97 32.09
CA LYS A 351 -0.39 22.20 31.83
C LYS A 351 0.24 20.95 31.18
N PRO A 352 1.03 21.07 30.09
CA PRO A 352 1.79 19.93 29.58
C PRO A 352 2.89 19.59 30.59
N CYS A 353 2.83 18.39 31.16
CA CYS A 353 3.92 17.76 31.90
C CYS A 353 4.56 16.68 31.02
N LEU A 354 4.78 16.98 29.75
CA LEU A 354 5.38 16.04 28.80
C LEU A 354 6.90 16.13 28.93
N ASP A 355 7.46 15.43 29.92
CA ASP A 355 8.80 14.89 29.69
C ASP A 355 8.65 13.83 28.60
N SER A 356 9.39 13.93 27.50
CA SER A 356 9.29 13.03 26.33
C SER A 356 9.49 11.54 26.67
N ASN A 357 9.97 11.23 27.88
CA ASN A 357 10.14 9.88 28.41
C ASN A 357 8.89 9.30 29.09
N ASP A 358 7.84 10.09 29.35
CA ASP A 358 6.68 9.67 30.16
C ASP A 358 5.48 9.15 29.36
N VAL A 359 5.45 9.40 28.03
CA VAL A 359 4.38 8.96 27.13
C VAL A 359 4.79 7.67 26.42
N ASN A 360 3.97 6.62 26.57
CA ASN A 360 4.10 5.42 25.76
C ASN A 360 3.36 5.60 24.42
N ILE A 361 4.11 5.76 23.33
CA ILE A 361 3.54 5.96 21.98
C ILE A 361 2.60 4.83 21.57
N GLU A 362 2.85 3.59 22.03
CA GLU A 362 2.00 2.45 21.70
C GLU A 362 0.60 2.53 22.35
N GLU A 363 0.44 3.36 23.39
CA GLU A 363 -0.82 3.57 24.10
C GLU A 363 -1.55 4.83 23.63
N ILE A 364 -1.00 5.55 22.65
CA ILE A 364 -1.67 6.73 22.08
C ILE A 364 -2.81 6.25 21.18
N GLU A 365 -3.98 6.84 21.36
CA GLU A 365 -5.15 6.62 20.51
C GLU A 365 -5.60 7.93 19.88
N ILE A 366 -6.16 7.85 18.67
CA ILE A 366 -6.83 8.98 18.04
C ILE A 366 -8.32 8.65 17.96
N GLU A 367 -9.13 9.51 18.53
CA GLU A 367 -10.59 9.47 18.47
C GLU A 367 -11.08 10.45 17.41
N ILE A 368 -12.01 10.01 16.56
CA ILE A 368 -12.65 10.87 15.53
C ILE A 368 -14.05 11.23 16.01
N HIS A 369 -14.43 12.49 15.83
CA HIS A 369 -15.79 12.97 16.03
C HIS A 369 -16.38 13.43 14.71
N THR A 370 -17.68 13.19 14.53
CA THR A 370 -18.42 13.55 13.32
C THR A 370 -19.38 14.72 13.56
N GLU A 371 -19.59 15.52 12.52
CA GLU A 371 -20.43 16.73 12.54
C GLU A 371 -21.91 16.42 12.81
N ASN A 372 -22.41 15.30 12.30
CA ASN A 372 -23.85 15.07 12.23
C ASN A 372 -24.49 14.58 13.53
N GLU A 373 -23.75 14.07 14.51
CA GLU A 373 -24.36 13.53 15.74
C GLU A 373 -23.58 13.76 17.05
N GLY A 374 -22.44 14.45 17.01
CA GLY A 374 -21.56 14.56 18.19
C GLY A 374 -21.10 13.18 18.71
N LYS A 375 -21.24 12.14 17.88
CA LYS A 375 -20.88 10.76 18.22
C LYS A 375 -19.36 10.66 18.33
N LYS A 376 -18.96 9.98 19.39
CA LYS A 376 -17.58 9.64 19.69
C LYS A 376 -17.24 8.34 18.97
N GLY A 377 -16.26 8.37 18.07
CA GLY A 377 -15.68 7.14 17.53
C GLY A 377 -14.91 6.37 18.62
N ASP A 378 -14.77 5.06 18.46
CA ASP A 378 -13.84 4.29 19.29
C ASP A 378 -12.40 4.80 19.02
N GLY A 379 -11.57 4.89 20.07
CA GLY A 379 -10.17 5.31 19.96
C GLY A 379 -9.36 4.29 19.16
N ILE A 380 -8.61 4.76 18.16
CA ILE A 380 -7.80 3.89 17.30
C ILE A 380 -6.32 4.11 17.63
N PRO A 381 -5.55 3.05 17.95
CA PRO A 381 -4.13 3.17 18.27
C PRO A 381 -3.35 3.89 17.17
N LEU A 382 -2.47 4.82 17.55
CA LEU A 382 -1.72 5.70 16.65
C LEU A 382 -1.01 4.95 15.52
N PHE A 383 -0.41 3.78 15.79
CA PHE A 383 0.27 3.02 14.74
C PHE A 383 -0.67 2.46 13.67
N ASN A 384 -1.94 2.24 13.99
CA ASN A 384 -2.94 1.85 13.01
C ASN A 384 -3.27 3.00 12.04
N TRP A 385 -2.92 4.23 12.39
CA TRP A 385 -3.03 5.40 11.52
C TRP A 385 -1.86 5.57 10.56
N PHE A 386 -0.91 4.65 10.55
CA PHE A 386 0.27 4.77 9.71
C PHE A 386 0.37 3.65 8.69
N MET A 387 0.89 4.04 7.53
CA MET A 387 1.42 3.19 6.48
C MET A 387 2.84 3.63 6.17
N GLY A 388 3.69 2.75 5.67
CA GLY A 388 5.04 3.16 5.31
C GLY A 388 6.00 2.04 4.97
N SER A 389 7.29 2.38 4.87
CA SER A 389 8.34 1.39 4.66
C SER A 389 9.62 1.70 5.45
N TYR A 390 10.36 0.65 5.77
CA TYR A 390 11.63 0.69 6.50
C TYR A 390 12.64 -0.28 5.91
N ASP A 391 13.86 0.20 5.67
CA ASP A 391 14.99 -0.59 5.18
C ASP A 391 15.95 -0.91 6.34
N SER A 392 15.85 -2.13 6.86
CA SER A 392 16.75 -2.62 7.89
C SER A 392 18.11 -2.94 7.28
N ARG A 393 19.14 -2.17 7.63
CA ARG A 393 20.52 -2.36 7.17
C ARG A 393 21.32 -3.25 8.14
N LYS A 394 22.38 -3.86 7.59
CA LYS A 394 23.33 -4.71 8.32
C LYS A 394 23.89 -3.99 9.56
N GLY A 395 23.68 -4.55 10.76
CA GLY A 395 24.15 -4.00 12.04
C GLY A 395 23.07 -3.76 13.10
N ASN A 396 21.79 -3.90 12.75
CA ASN A 396 20.73 -3.95 13.74
C ASN A 396 20.70 -5.39 14.29
N GLU A 397 21.24 -5.64 15.49
CA GLU A 397 21.61 -6.98 16.06
C GLU A 397 20.44 -7.99 16.16
N ASN A 398 19.27 -7.63 15.66
CA ASN A 398 18.00 -8.12 16.13
C ASN A 398 16.88 -8.01 15.08
N LEU A 399 17.13 -7.39 13.93
CA LEU A 399 16.23 -7.38 12.76
C LEU A 399 16.97 -7.96 11.56
N LYS A 400 16.26 -8.71 10.72
CA LYS A 400 16.85 -9.21 9.47
C LYS A 400 17.13 -8.02 8.54
N GLU A 401 18.21 -8.11 7.78
CA GLU A 401 18.47 -7.15 6.70
C GLU A 401 17.37 -7.32 5.65
N GLY A 402 16.70 -6.24 5.27
CA GLY A 402 15.58 -6.31 4.33
C GLY A 402 14.55 -5.19 4.49
N MET A 403 13.58 -5.19 3.58
CA MET A 403 12.49 -4.22 3.56
C MET A 403 11.34 -4.68 4.44
N TYR A 404 10.82 -3.75 5.24
CA TYR A 404 9.62 -3.89 6.03
C TYR A 404 8.62 -2.83 5.60
N TYR A 405 7.34 -3.17 5.63
CA TYR A 405 6.24 -2.32 5.22
C TYR A 405 5.22 -2.23 6.33
N LEU A 406 4.76 -1.04 6.66
CA LEU A 406 3.68 -0.79 7.59
C LEU A 406 2.40 -0.58 6.78
N ASP A 407 1.34 -1.31 7.11
CA ASP A 407 0.02 -1.18 6.49
C ASP A 407 -1.02 -1.27 7.61
N ASN A 408 -1.61 -0.12 7.98
CA ASN A 408 -2.68 -0.02 8.98
C ASN A 408 -2.28 -0.64 10.33
N GLY A 409 -1.07 -0.32 10.83
CA GLY A 409 -0.54 -0.88 12.09
C GLY A 409 0.01 -2.31 12.00
N THR A 410 -0.11 -2.95 10.83
CA THR A 410 0.41 -4.28 10.59
C THR A 410 1.72 -4.21 9.80
N TRP A 411 2.81 -4.63 10.44
CA TRP A 411 4.10 -4.80 9.79
C TRP A 411 4.10 -6.04 8.89
N LYS A 412 4.58 -5.87 7.66
CA LYS A 412 4.71 -6.88 6.61
C LYS A 412 6.12 -6.83 6.03
N LYS A 413 6.57 -7.91 5.40
CA LYS A 413 7.84 -7.97 4.67
C LYS A 413 7.67 -8.79 3.38
N PRO A 414 8.46 -8.51 2.33
CA PRO A 414 8.50 -9.34 1.14
C PRO A 414 8.70 -10.82 1.46
N SER A 415 8.07 -11.69 0.67
CA SER A 415 8.42 -13.09 0.63
C SER A 415 9.81 -13.28 0.03
N LYS A 416 10.51 -14.34 0.44
CA LYS A 416 11.81 -14.68 -0.17
C LYS A 416 11.68 -14.95 -1.66
N GLU A 417 10.54 -15.50 -2.06
CA GLU A 417 10.16 -15.75 -3.44
C GLU A 417 10.04 -14.43 -4.21
N TYR A 418 9.40 -13.41 -3.62
CA TYR A 418 9.28 -12.09 -4.23
C TYR A 418 10.63 -11.40 -4.38
N GLU A 419 11.43 -11.39 -3.32
CA GLU A 419 12.79 -10.83 -3.37
C GLU A 419 13.63 -11.52 -4.44
N LYS A 420 13.49 -12.85 -4.56
CA LYS A 420 14.14 -13.64 -5.60
C LYS A 420 13.66 -13.28 -7.00
N VAL A 421 12.36 -13.06 -7.21
CA VAL A 421 11.82 -12.61 -8.52
C VAL A 421 12.43 -11.27 -8.93
N VAL A 422 12.49 -10.30 -8.01
CA VAL A 422 13.09 -8.99 -8.28
C VAL A 422 14.58 -9.10 -8.57
N MET A 423 15.31 -9.86 -7.74
CA MET A 423 16.75 -10.09 -7.95
C MET A 423 17.02 -10.81 -9.27
N GLU A 424 16.25 -11.86 -9.60
CA GLU A 424 16.38 -12.58 -10.87
C GLU A 424 16.03 -11.71 -12.08
N TYR A 425 15.07 -10.79 -11.93
CA TYR A 425 14.71 -9.84 -12.98
C TYR A 425 15.90 -8.95 -13.35
N PHE A 426 16.54 -8.34 -12.36
CA PHE A 426 17.70 -7.48 -12.59
C PHE A 426 18.98 -8.26 -12.94
N ASP A 427 19.14 -9.47 -12.44
CA ASP A 427 20.19 -10.40 -12.88
C ASP A 427 20.12 -10.66 -14.39
N LYS A 428 18.91 -10.81 -14.93
CA LYS A 428 18.66 -11.06 -16.36
C LYS A 428 18.78 -9.79 -17.21
N TYR A 429 18.54 -8.61 -16.64
CA TYR A 429 18.54 -7.34 -17.37
C TYR A 429 19.94 -6.85 -17.82
N ASN A 430 21.01 -7.54 -17.44
CA ASN A 430 22.38 -7.23 -17.90
C ASN A 430 22.70 -7.58 -19.36
N ASN A 431 21.74 -8.02 -20.21
CA ASN A 431 22.12 -8.74 -21.44
C ASN A 431 21.46 -8.41 -22.80
N ILE A 432 20.62 -7.39 -22.98
CA ILE A 432 19.80 -7.35 -24.23
C ILE A 432 20.15 -6.22 -25.23
N ASN A 433 20.97 -5.22 -24.88
CA ASN A 433 21.42 -4.23 -25.87
C ASN A 433 22.94 -4.01 -25.85
N LYS A 434 23.69 -5.05 -26.19
CA LYS A 434 25.17 -5.02 -26.26
C LYS A 434 25.68 -3.89 -27.16
N TYR A 435 24.93 -3.52 -28.19
CA TYR A 435 25.28 -2.43 -29.10
C TYR A 435 25.19 -1.06 -28.41
N MET A 436 24.03 -0.71 -27.83
CA MET A 436 23.88 0.54 -27.07
C MET A 436 24.79 0.57 -25.85
N HIS A 437 25.05 -0.57 -25.20
CA HIS A 437 26.00 -0.62 -24.08
C HIS A 437 27.42 -0.22 -24.49
N THR A 438 27.86 -0.62 -25.68
CA THR A 438 29.17 -0.20 -26.23
C THR A 438 29.20 1.29 -26.50
N ILE A 439 28.14 1.86 -27.08
CA ILE A 439 28.01 3.30 -27.32
C ILE A 439 28.11 4.06 -26.00
N LEU A 440 27.27 3.70 -25.02
CA LEU A 440 27.24 4.37 -23.71
C LEU A 440 28.55 4.25 -22.94
N LYS A 441 29.26 3.13 -23.08
CA LYS A 441 30.61 2.97 -22.49
C LYS A 441 31.62 3.94 -23.09
N GLN A 442 31.56 4.19 -24.40
CA GLN A 442 32.42 5.16 -25.04
C GLN A 442 32.02 6.58 -24.64
N THR A 443 30.72 6.89 -24.67
CA THR A 443 30.15 8.15 -24.19
C THR A 443 30.64 8.49 -22.79
N ALA A 444 30.62 7.51 -21.86
CA ALA A 444 31.07 7.68 -20.49
C ALA A 444 32.55 8.07 -20.36
N VAL A 445 33.40 7.56 -21.26
CA VAL A 445 34.84 7.91 -21.28
C VAL A 445 35.01 9.33 -21.83
N ASP A 446 34.29 9.67 -22.89
CA ASP A 446 34.36 10.98 -23.55
C ASP A 446 33.81 12.12 -22.67
N SER A 447 32.94 11.77 -21.71
CA SER A 447 32.32 12.69 -20.76
C SER A 447 33.05 12.87 -19.45
N VAL A 448 34.22 12.24 -19.25
CA VAL A 448 35.00 12.45 -18.03
C VAL A 448 35.59 13.87 -18.03
N ARG A 449 35.43 14.59 -16.92
CA ARG A 449 36.02 15.90 -16.68
C ARG A 449 36.80 15.89 -15.37
N SER A 450 37.91 16.62 -15.36
CA SER A 450 38.75 16.80 -14.19
C SER A 450 38.48 18.16 -13.55
N TYR A 451 38.30 18.20 -12.23
CA TYR A 451 38.24 19.44 -11.46
C TYR A 451 39.06 19.31 -10.17
N THR A 452 39.46 20.44 -9.61
CA THR A 452 40.23 20.48 -8.36
C THR A 452 39.28 20.75 -7.21
N LYS A 453 39.28 19.89 -6.19
CA LYS A 453 38.54 20.09 -4.93
C LYS A 453 39.49 19.82 -3.78
N ASN A 454 39.63 20.79 -2.87
CA ASN A 454 40.55 20.70 -1.71
C ASN A 454 42.01 20.38 -2.09
N GLY A 455 42.49 20.85 -3.25
CA GLY A 455 43.85 20.58 -3.73
C GLY A 455 44.05 19.22 -4.41
N GLU A 456 43.02 18.36 -4.41
CA GLU A 456 43.05 17.07 -5.10
C GLU A 456 42.34 17.16 -6.45
N LYS A 457 42.92 16.50 -7.47
CA LYS A 457 42.31 16.36 -8.79
C LYS A 457 41.29 15.23 -8.74
N ILE A 458 40.02 15.56 -8.94
CA ILE A 458 38.91 14.61 -8.98
C ILE A 458 38.42 14.49 -10.42
N ASN A 459 38.27 13.26 -10.89
CA ASN A 459 37.68 12.94 -12.17
C ASN A 459 36.24 12.46 -11.96
N LYS A 460 35.29 13.01 -12.71
CA LYS A 460 33.87 12.61 -12.67
C LYS A 460 33.29 12.61 -14.08
N ILE A 461 32.27 11.79 -14.30
CA ILE A 461 31.40 11.93 -15.47
C ILE A 461 30.48 13.13 -15.25
N ASP A 462 30.47 14.04 -16.21
CA ASP A 462 29.57 15.17 -16.28
C ASP A 462 28.32 14.80 -17.10
N GLU A 463 27.12 15.02 -16.56
CA GLU A 463 25.84 14.60 -17.17
C GLU A 463 25.58 15.34 -18.48
N ASP A 464 25.75 16.65 -18.49
CA ASP A 464 25.49 17.50 -19.65
C ASP A 464 26.43 17.13 -20.81
N VAL A 465 27.72 16.93 -20.47
CA VAL A 465 28.71 16.47 -21.45
C VAL A 465 28.41 15.05 -21.92
N PHE A 466 27.93 14.16 -21.03
CA PHE A 466 27.52 12.81 -21.41
C PHE A 466 26.38 12.85 -22.42
N ASN A 467 25.34 13.62 -22.15
CA ASN A 467 24.17 13.79 -23.02
C ASN A 467 24.59 14.35 -24.39
N ALA A 468 25.43 15.38 -24.42
CA ALA A 468 25.96 15.95 -25.66
C ALA A 468 26.82 14.97 -26.46
N SER A 469 27.71 14.24 -25.78
CA SER A 469 28.57 13.23 -26.40
C SER A 469 27.76 12.05 -26.95
N LEU A 470 26.69 11.65 -26.25
CA LEU A 470 25.79 10.58 -26.68
C LEU A 470 25.13 10.94 -28.00
N VAL A 471 24.57 12.15 -28.11
CA VAL A 471 23.96 12.62 -29.36
C VAL A 471 24.96 12.66 -30.50
N LYS A 472 26.18 13.17 -30.26
CA LYS A 472 27.24 13.21 -31.27
C LYS A 472 27.61 11.80 -31.77
N ILE A 473 27.77 10.83 -30.87
CA ILE A 473 28.11 9.46 -31.24
C ILE A 473 26.95 8.83 -32.02
N LEU A 474 25.72 8.95 -31.53
CA LEU A 474 24.56 8.36 -32.18
C LEU A 474 24.30 8.94 -33.58
N LYS A 475 24.49 10.25 -33.80
CA LYS A 475 24.34 10.86 -35.14
C LYS A 475 25.33 10.30 -36.17
N ASN A 476 26.51 9.89 -35.71
CA ASN A 476 27.55 9.31 -36.56
C ASN A 476 27.49 7.77 -36.63
N ASP A 477 26.61 7.15 -35.86
CA ASP A 477 26.50 5.69 -35.77
C ASP A 477 25.70 5.13 -36.95
N PRO A 478 26.18 4.13 -37.71
CA PRO A 478 25.49 3.60 -38.88
C PRO A 478 24.06 3.09 -38.64
N LYS A 479 23.69 2.71 -37.41
CA LYS A 479 22.33 2.25 -37.07
C LYS A 479 21.37 3.38 -36.74
N PHE A 480 21.90 4.57 -36.42
CA PHE A 480 21.13 5.69 -35.92
C PHE A 480 21.28 6.96 -36.77
N CYS A 481 22.29 7.03 -37.65
CA CYS A 481 22.59 8.20 -38.48
C CYS A 481 21.43 8.61 -39.42
N SER A 482 20.53 7.68 -39.76
CA SER A 482 19.32 7.97 -40.54
C SER A 482 18.13 8.44 -39.70
N LYS A 483 18.31 8.60 -38.38
CA LYS A 483 17.27 9.05 -37.45
C LYS A 483 17.60 10.47 -36.99
N GLU A 484 16.56 11.26 -36.75
CA GLU A 484 16.73 12.54 -36.05
C GLU A 484 16.98 12.25 -34.57
N ILE A 485 18.02 12.88 -34.00
CA ILE A 485 18.47 12.66 -32.62
C ILE A 485 18.72 14.01 -31.99
N SER A 486 18.16 14.24 -30.80
CA SER A 486 18.18 15.55 -30.14
C SER A 486 18.36 15.40 -28.64
N ILE A 487 19.01 16.39 -28.02
CA ILE A 487 18.97 16.58 -26.57
C ILE A 487 17.61 17.20 -26.26
N LEU A 488 16.87 16.61 -25.33
CA LEU A 488 15.55 17.07 -24.88
C LEU A 488 15.53 17.48 -23.42
N ASP A 489 16.69 17.61 -22.78
CA ASP A 489 16.81 18.16 -21.45
C ASP A 489 16.33 19.63 -21.43
N ILE A 490 15.09 19.82 -21.00
CA ILE A 490 14.42 21.13 -20.92
C ILE A 490 15.05 21.99 -19.80
N GLY A 491 15.74 21.40 -18.83
CA GLY A 491 16.46 22.11 -17.77
C GLY A 491 17.59 22.98 -18.33
N ALA A 492 18.34 22.47 -19.30
CA ALA A 492 19.40 23.20 -19.99
C ALA A 492 18.89 24.30 -20.93
N ILE A 493 17.63 24.24 -21.38
CA ILE A 493 17.07 25.19 -22.37
C ILE A 493 16.62 26.51 -21.72
N GLY A 494 16.83 26.66 -20.41
CA GLY A 494 16.68 27.92 -19.69
C GLY A 494 15.24 28.14 -19.30
N SER A 495 14.93 27.92 -18.02
CA SER A 495 13.79 28.46 -17.26
C SER A 495 12.36 28.40 -17.85
N ALA A 496 12.15 27.90 -19.06
CA ALA A 496 10.88 27.65 -19.72
C ALA A 496 10.63 26.14 -19.65
N GLY A 497 10.37 25.64 -18.44
CA GLY A 497 9.72 24.35 -18.33
C GLY A 497 8.42 24.40 -19.12
N LEU A 498 8.04 23.27 -19.71
CA LEU A 498 6.84 23.20 -20.50
C LEU A 498 5.66 23.49 -19.57
N ASP A 499 5.15 24.73 -19.61
CA ASP A 499 4.04 25.13 -18.75
C ASP A 499 2.82 24.30 -19.14
N ILE A 500 2.53 23.32 -18.30
CA ILE A 500 1.45 22.32 -18.43
C ILE A 500 0.24 22.71 -17.58
N GLY A 501 0.25 23.90 -16.97
CA GLY A 501 -0.91 24.48 -16.29
C GLY A 501 -0.97 24.29 -14.78
N GLU A 502 0.18 24.19 -14.08
CA GLU A 502 0.27 24.12 -12.61
C GLU A 502 1.75 24.31 -12.19
N ASN A 503 2.31 25.53 -12.17
CA ASN A 503 3.61 25.95 -11.58
C ASN A 503 4.84 24.99 -11.64
N SER A 504 4.84 23.95 -12.49
CA SER A 504 5.76 22.82 -12.45
C SER A 504 6.38 22.62 -13.83
N LYS A 505 7.69 22.46 -13.84
CA LYS A 505 8.51 22.31 -15.04
C LYS A 505 8.73 20.82 -15.28
N MET A 506 8.25 20.29 -16.41
CA MET A 506 8.42 18.88 -16.77
C MET A 506 9.60 18.69 -17.72
N GLU A 507 10.51 17.78 -17.38
CA GLU A 507 11.59 17.29 -18.23
C GLU A 507 11.12 16.02 -18.95
N ILE A 508 11.09 16.03 -20.29
CA ILE A 508 10.53 14.94 -21.09
C ILE A 508 11.53 13.78 -21.21
N SER A 509 12.83 14.05 -21.38
CA SER A 509 13.93 13.08 -21.41
C SER A 509 15.25 13.79 -21.63
N ASP A 510 16.37 13.17 -21.28
CA ASP A 510 17.70 13.70 -21.61
C ASP A 510 17.99 13.69 -23.12
N VAL A 511 17.75 12.55 -23.79
CA VAL A 511 18.01 12.38 -25.23
C VAL A 511 16.83 11.69 -25.91
N TYR A 512 16.41 12.23 -27.06
CA TYR A 512 15.37 11.66 -27.92
C TYR A 512 15.95 11.15 -29.23
N ILE A 513 15.48 9.97 -29.64
CA ILE A 513 15.69 9.39 -30.95
C ILE A 513 14.32 9.30 -31.64
N ASN A 514 14.22 9.86 -32.84
CA ASN A 514 12.99 9.89 -33.63
C ASN A 514 12.35 8.50 -33.74
N LYS A 515 11.00 8.51 -33.75
CA LYS A 515 10.06 7.37 -33.69
C LYS A 515 9.84 6.83 -32.28
N GLY A 516 9.86 7.70 -31.28
CA GLY A 516 9.31 7.41 -29.95
C GLY A 516 10.28 6.70 -29.01
N THR A 517 11.60 6.85 -29.21
CA THR A 517 12.61 6.31 -28.31
C THR A 517 13.18 7.43 -27.44
N TYR A 518 13.03 7.32 -26.13
CA TYR A 518 13.49 8.32 -25.17
C TYR A 518 14.54 7.70 -24.25
N ILE A 519 15.61 8.44 -23.99
CA ILE A 519 16.73 8.02 -23.15
C ILE A 519 16.78 8.94 -21.94
N TYR A 520 16.80 8.34 -20.75
CA TYR A 520 17.03 9.04 -19.49
C TYR A 520 18.37 8.61 -18.93
N VAL A 521 19.19 9.55 -18.52
CA VAL A 521 20.53 9.34 -17.98
C VAL A 521 20.54 9.91 -16.57
N LYS A 522 20.98 9.12 -15.59
CA LYS A 522 21.23 9.65 -14.25
C LYS A 522 22.54 9.18 -13.67
N ASN A 523 23.29 10.14 -13.14
CA ASN A 523 24.48 9.90 -12.33
C ASN A 523 24.11 9.51 -10.91
N HIS A 524 24.90 8.59 -10.32
CA HIS A 524 24.77 8.06 -8.96
C HIS A 524 23.55 7.16 -8.76
N ALA A 525 23.74 5.85 -8.75
CA ALA A 525 22.63 4.91 -8.60
C ALA A 525 22.23 4.69 -7.12
N ASP A 526 21.60 5.71 -6.51
CA ASP A 526 20.98 5.63 -5.19
C ASP A 526 19.43 5.66 -5.24
N SER A 527 18.76 5.57 -4.09
CA SER A 527 17.29 5.54 -4.02
C SER A 527 16.65 6.85 -4.49
N ASN A 528 17.31 7.99 -4.25
CA ASN A 528 16.81 9.30 -4.67
C ASN A 528 16.87 9.44 -6.18
N THR A 529 17.96 8.96 -6.79
CA THR A 529 18.17 8.97 -8.22
C THR A 529 17.20 8.05 -8.94
N VAL A 530 16.95 6.87 -8.39
CA VAL A 530 15.92 5.96 -8.90
C VAL A 530 14.53 6.60 -8.81
N SER A 531 14.19 7.25 -7.69
CA SER A 531 12.92 7.97 -7.54
C SER A 531 12.78 9.09 -8.58
N HIS A 532 13.83 9.86 -8.80
CA HIS A 532 13.83 10.94 -9.80
C HIS A 532 13.64 10.41 -11.22
N LEU A 533 14.37 9.36 -11.59
CA LEU A 533 14.24 8.67 -12.89
C LEU A 533 12.82 8.12 -13.11
N ILE A 534 12.26 7.48 -12.08
CA ILE A 534 10.88 6.96 -12.09
C ILE A 534 9.90 8.11 -12.33
N ASN A 535 10.00 9.20 -11.56
CA ASN A 535 9.10 10.34 -11.68
C ASN A 535 9.15 10.98 -13.06
N GLN A 536 10.35 11.25 -13.60
CA GLN A 536 10.52 11.85 -14.92
C GLN A 536 9.89 10.99 -16.02
N SER A 537 10.24 9.71 -16.07
CA SER A 537 9.80 8.82 -17.14
C SER A 537 8.32 8.43 -17.01
N TYR A 538 7.80 8.27 -15.79
CA TYR A 538 6.37 8.01 -15.56
C TYR A 538 5.50 9.22 -15.94
N MET A 539 5.89 10.43 -15.51
CA MET A 539 5.18 11.65 -15.89
C MET A 539 5.21 11.82 -17.41
N SER A 540 6.38 11.64 -18.03
CA SER A 540 6.52 11.72 -19.49
C SER A 540 5.59 10.73 -20.21
N ALA A 541 5.54 9.47 -19.78
CA ALA A 541 4.63 8.47 -20.34
C ALA A 541 3.17 8.87 -20.18
N LYS A 542 2.77 9.28 -18.97
CA LYS A 542 1.38 9.67 -18.67
C LYS A 542 0.95 10.87 -19.52
N TYR A 543 1.77 11.92 -19.57
CA TYR A 543 1.46 13.12 -20.36
C TYR A 543 1.46 12.85 -21.86
N MET A 544 2.45 12.13 -22.38
CA MET A 544 2.57 11.87 -23.82
C MET A 544 1.55 10.86 -24.35
N GLN A 545 1.03 9.96 -23.52
CA GLN A 545 0.05 8.96 -23.96
C GLN A 545 -1.40 9.36 -23.67
N HIS A 546 -1.67 10.19 -22.66
CA HIS A 546 -3.04 10.44 -22.18
C HIS A 546 -3.45 11.93 -22.12
N SER A 547 -2.57 12.89 -22.41
CA SER A 547 -2.93 14.32 -22.34
C SER A 547 -3.48 14.84 -23.67
N PRO A 548 -4.65 15.52 -23.69
CA PRO A 548 -5.18 16.19 -24.88
C PRO A 548 -4.34 17.39 -25.34
N ASN A 549 -3.41 17.88 -24.50
CA ASN A 549 -2.53 19.03 -24.80
C ASN A 549 -1.23 18.63 -25.51
N TYR A 550 -1.13 17.41 -26.03
CA TYR A 550 0.05 16.88 -26.70
C TYR A 550 0.54 17.74 -27.86
N LYS A 551 -0.39 18.29 -28.65
CA LYS A 551 -0.10 19.19 -29.77
C LYS A 551 0.72 20.42 -29.33
N ASN A 552 0.45 20.95 -28.14
CA ASN A 552 1.18 22.10 -27.60
C ASN A 552 2.65 21.78 -27.28
N ILE A 553 2.98 20.51 -26.99
CA ILE A 553 4.36 20.07 -26.77
C ILE A 553 5.12 20.06 -28.10
N LEU A 554 4.54 19.46 -29.14
CA LEU A 554 5.15 19.43 -30.48
C LEU A 554 5.36 20.84 -31.04
N ASP A 555 4.38 21.72 -30.87
CA ASP A 555 4.46 23.11 -31.33
C ASP A 555 5.57 23.88 -30.58
N LYS A 556 5.69 23.71 -29.25
CA LYS A 556 6.79 24.27 -28.47
C LYS A 556 8.16 23.73 -28.91
N LEU A 557 8.29 22.42 -29.12
CA LEU A 557 9.54 21.79 -29.59
C LEU A 557 9.96 22.33 -30.98
N LYS A 558 8.99 22.57 -31.88
CA LYS A 558 9.23 23.19 -33.19
C LYS A 558 9.65 24.64 -33.06
N GLU A 559 8.96 25.45 -32.26
CA GLU A 559 9.33 26.85 -32.02
C GLU A 559 10.75 26.98 -31.46
N MET A 560 11.13 26.08 -30.54
CA MET A 560 12.47 26.04 -29.96
C MET A 560 13.54 25.64 -30.98
N SER A 561 13.21 24.74 -31.93
CA SER A 561 14.14 24.38 -33.02
C SER A 561 14.42 25.52 -34.00
N GLU A 562 13.58 26.55 -34.02
CA GLU A 562 13.73 27.73 -34.88
C GLU A 562 14.54 28.85 -34.20
N LYS A 563 14.66 28.81 -32.87
CA LYS A 563 15.47 29.75 -32.08
C LYS A 563 16.91 29.22 -31.97
N GLU A 564 17.76 29.55 -32.95
CA GLU A 564 19.20 29.30 -32.87
C GLU A 564 19.80 30.10 -31.69
N ASP A 565 20.10 29.43 -30.57
CA ASP A 565 20.80 30.05 -29.45
C ASP A 565 22.28 29.63 -29.47
N SER A 566 23.14 30.55 -29.94
CA SER A 566 24.54 30.29 -30.31
C SER A 566 25.49 30.00 -29.14
N ASN A 567 25.02 30.08 -27.89
CA ASN A 567 25.86 30.00 -26.68
C ASN A 567 25.64 28.76 -25.81
N LYS A 568 24.74 27.84 -26.20
CA LYS A 568 24.59 26.54 -25.53
C LYS A 568 25.01 25.44 -26.49
N ILE A 569 25.75 24.45 -25.97
CA ILE A 569 26.32 23.34 -26.73
C ILE A 569 25.20 22.60 -27.49
N THR A 570 24.97 23.01 -28.74
CA THR A 570 24.24 22.30 -29.80
C THR A 570 22.79 21.91 -29.48
N VAL A 571 21.86 22.87 -29.52
CA VAL A 571 20.47 22.59 -29.92
C VAL A 571 20.47 22.38 -31.44
N ASN A 572 20.93 21.21 -31.86
CA ASN A 572 20.90 20.82 -33.27
C ASN A 572 19.71 19.86 -33.45
N SER A 573 18.51 20.41 -33.24
CA SER A 573 17.27 19.66 -33.15
C SER A 573 16.43 19.87 -34.41
N ASP A 574 16.46 18.92 -35.34
CA ASP A 574 15.57 18.89 -36.51
C ASP A 574 14.17 18.41 -36.09
N PHE A 575 13.40 19.26 -35.39
CA PHE A 575 11.99 18.96 -35.08
C PHE A 575 11.03 19.39 -36.20
N LYS A 576 11.52 20.02 -37.26
CA LYS A 576 10.72 20.52 -38.40
C LYS A 576 9.95 19.40 -39.11
N HIS A 577 10.50 18.18 -39.15
CA HIS A 577 9.90 17.04 -39.85
C HIS A 577 9.24 16.00 -38.92
N VAL A 578 9.34 16.18 -37.60
CA VAL A 578 8.74 15.28 -36.62
C VAL A 578 7.21 15.44 -36.61
N LYS A 579 6.51 14.32 -36.76
CA LYS A 579 5.04 14.28 -36.66
C LYS A 579 4.62 13.94 -35.23
N GLU A 580 3.38 14.30 -34.89
CA GLU A 580 2.76 13.91 -33.62
C GLU A 580 2.81 12.39 -33.40
N SER A 581 2.58 11.59 -34.44
CA SER A 581 2.70 10.13 -34.36
C SER A 581 4.11 9.61 -34.00
N ASP A 582 5.15 10.41 -34.24
CA ASP A 582 6.56 10.02 -34.02
C ASP A 582 7.05 10.32 -32.60
N LEU A 583 6.32 11.16 -31.86
CA LEU A 583 6.56 11.47 -30.46
C LEU A 583 5.80 10.49 -29.52
N HIS A 584 4.95 9.60 -30.06
CA HIS A 584 4.32 8.58 -29.22
C HIS A 584 5.39 7.66 -28.64
N ILE A 585 5.42 7.55 -27.31
CA ILE A 585 6.45 6.77 -26.61
C ILE A 585 6.28 5.29 -26.95
N LYS A 586 7.33 4.71 -27.55
CA LYS A 586 7.44 3.28 -27.87
C LYS A 586 8.51 2.60 -27.05
N GLU A 587 9.61 3.30 -26.75
CA GLU A 587 10.74 2.74 -26.02
C GLU A 587 11.35 3.76 -25.05
N PHE A 588 11.67 3.28 -23.84
CA PHE A 588 12.49 3.96 -22.86
C PHE A 588 13.83 3.24 -22.68
N ILE A 589 14.91 4.01 -22.70
CA ILE A 589 16.26 3.55 -22.36
C ILE A 589 16.69 4.29 -21.09
N LEU A 590 16.64 3.58 -19.97
CA LEU A 590 17.07 4.06 -18.67
C LEU A 590 18.56 3.76 -18.50
N VAL A 591 19.38 4.80 -18.33
CA VAL A 591 20.83 4.70 -18.16
C VAL A 591 21.21 5.12 -16.75
N LEU A 592 21.78 4.19 -15.98
CA LEU A 592 22.28 4.45 -14.63
C LEU A 592 23.82 4.44 -14.63
N ILE A 593 24.41 5.59 -14.29
CA ILE A 593 25.86 5.72 -14.09
C ILE A 593 26.15 5.52 -12.61
N VAL A 594 26.91 4.47 -12.31
CA VAL A 594 27.14 3.96 -10.95
C VAL A 594 28.55 4.31 -10.50
N ASP A 595 28.64 5.06 -9.40
CA ASP A 595 29.90 5.33 -8.71
C ASP A 595 30.39 4.08 -7.95
N LYS A 596 31.69 3.82 -8.04
CA LYS A 596 32.31 2.68 -7.34
C LYS A 596 32.82 3.13 -5.96
N ASP A 597 31.97 3.08 -4.94
CA ASP A 597 32.11 2.19 -3.77
C ASP A 597 30.93 2.39 -2.78
N THR A 598 30.06 1.39 -2.63
CA THR A 598 29.32 1.20 -1.36
C THR A 598 29.33 -0.22 -0.84
N ARG A 599 29.79 -1.23 -1.60
CA ARG A 599 29.91 -2.61 -1.08
C ARG A 599 31.16 -3.30 -1.64
N SER A 600 32.14 -3.38 -0.76
CA SER A 600 33.35 -4.20 -0.72
C SER A 600 33.64 -5.15 -1.91
N LYS A 601 34.92 -5.19 -2.27
CA LYS A 601 35.61 -6.12 -3.19
C LYS A 601 35.45 -7.62 -2.86
N LYS A 602 34.51 -8.04 -2.01
CA LYS A 602 34.40 -9.44 -1.56
C LYS A 602 33.08 -10.15 -1.85
N ASN A 603 32.00 -9.46 -2.25
CA ASN A 603 30.77 -10.14 -2.66
C ASN A 603 30.30 -9.60 -4.01
N GLU A 604 30.37 -10.44 -5.05
CA GLU A 604 29.69 -10.25 -6.33
C GLU A 604 28.18 -10.03 -6.08
N LYS A 605 27.73 -8.79 -5.93
CA LYS A 605 26.32 -8.47 -6.19
C LYS A 605 26.19 -8.28 -7.70
N LYS A 606 25.28 -9.03 -8.33
CA LYS A 606 25.06 -9.04 -9.79
C LYS A 606 24.42 -7.77 -10.36
N PHE A 607 23.81 -6.91 -9.53
CA PHE A 607 23.22 -5.63 -9.93
C PHE A 607 23.59 -4.50 -8.94
N PRO A 608 23.89 -3.26 -9.40
CA PRO A 608 24.51 -2.20 -8.58
C PRO A 608 23.58 -1.50 -7.56
N LEU A 609 22.26 -1.72 -7.60
CA LEU A 609 21.31 -1.11 -6.66
C LEU A 609 21.08 -1.97 -5.40
N THR A 610 20.70 -1.33 -4.28
CA THR A 610 20.14 -2.05 -3.10
C THR A 610 18.78 -2.66 -3.44
N LEU A 611 18.35 -3.67 -2.66
CA LEU A 611 17.00 -4.21 -2.81
C LEU A 611 15.96 -3.08 -2.68
N ARG A 612 16.10 -2.20 -1.67
CA ARG A 612 15.27 -0.98 -1.53
C ARG A 612 15.10 -0.17 -2.81
N ALA A 613 16.14 -0.04 -3.63
CA ALA A 613 16.09 0.72 -4.89
C ALA A 613 15.71 -0.15 -6.09
N GLN A 614 16.01 -1.46 -6.06
CA GLN A 614 15.63 -2.40 -7.10
C GLN A 614 14.12 -2.61 -7.14
N ILE A 615 13.47 -2.84 -6.00
CA ILE A 615 12.04 -3.13 -6.01
C ILE A 615 11.24 -1.98 -6.69
N PRO A 616 11.39 -0.67 -6.33
CA PRO A 616 10.60 0.39 -6.96
C PRO A 616 10.96 0.59 -8.44
N LEU A 617 12.21 0.35 -8.81
CA LEU A 617 12.62 0.36 -10.22
C LEU A 617 11.99 -0.78 -11.02
N TYR A 618 11.92 -1.99 -10.45
CA TYR A 618 11.29 -3.14 -11.10
C TYR A 618 9.83 -2.82 -11.40
N GLN A 619 9.16 -2.23 -10.41
CA GLN A 619 7.76 -1.88 -10.55
C GLN A 619 7.50 -0.84 -11.62
N HIS A 620 8.28 0.24 -11.61
CA HIS A 620 8.17 1.26 -12.62
C HIS A 620 8.38 0.72 -14.03
N ILE A 621 9.34 -0.19 -14.21
CA ILE A 621 9.55 -0.85 -15.50
C ILE A 621 8.32 -1.67 -15.90
N VAL A 622 7.76 -2.47 -14.99
CA VAL A 622 6.55 -3.26 -15.23
C VAL A 622 5.35 -2.37 -15.59
N ASP A 623 5.19 -1.22 -14.93
CA ASP A 623 4.11 -0.27 -15.23
C ASP A 623 4.22 0.32 -16.63
N LEU A 624 5.43 0.71 -17.03
CA LEU A 624 5.71 1.19 -18.38
C LEU A 624 5.48 0.09 -19.44
N GLU A 625 5.92 -1.14 -19.17
CA GLU A 625 5.67 -2.30 -20.04
C GLU A 625 4.18 -2.59 -20.18
N ASN A 626 3.40 -2.44 -19.10
CA ASN A 626 1.94 -2.54 -19.12
C ASN A 626 1.25 -1.42 -19.90
N MET A 627 1.89 -0.26 -20.06
CA MET A 627 1.47 0.81 -20.97
C MET A 627 1.85 0.53 -22.43
N GLY A 628 2.44 -0.64 -22.73
CA GLY A 628 2.92 -1.01 -24.06
C GLY A 628 4.26 -0.36 -24.43
N ILE A 629 4.98 0.22 -23.46
CA ILE A 629 6.28 0.85 -23.67
C ILE A 629 7.36 -0.19 -23.46
N LYS A 630 8.25 -0.38 -24.44
CA LYS A 630 9.44 -1.22 -24.26
C LYS A 630 10.42 -0.49 -23.35
N VAL A 631 10.94 -1.14 -22.31
CA VAL A 631 11.95 -0.55 -21.42
C VAL A 631 13.28 -1.29 -21.55
N SER A 632 14.38 -0.53 -21.57
CA SER A 632 15.75 -1.04 -21.52
C SER A 632 16.47 -0.37 -20.36
N LEU A 633 17.10 -1.14 -19.47
CA LEU A 633 17.87 -0.61 -18.35
C LEU A 633 19.34 -0.95 -18.57
N LEU A 634 20.19 0.07 -18.62
CA LEU A 634 21.61 -0.05 -18.92
C LEU A 634 22.43 0.58 -17.80
N THR A 635 23.38 -0.17 -17.26
CA THR A 635 24.25 0.30 -16.18
C THR A 635 25.66 0.55 -16.70
N ILE A 636 26.25 1.67 -16.29
CA ILE A 636 27.62 2.08 -16.61
C ILE A 636 28.39 2.26 -15.30
N ILE A 637 29.57 1.66 -15.18
CA ILE A 637 30.43 1.80 -14.00
C ILE A 637 31.34 3.01 -14.23
N ALA A 638 31.11 4.10 -13.49
CA ALA A 638 31.86 5.36 -13.63
C ALA A 638 33.36 5.16 -13.46
N TYR A 639 33.78 4.36 -12.47
CA TYR A 639 35.18 4.03 -12.21
C TYR A 639 35.90 3.43 -13.43
N ASP A 640 35.23 2.55 -14.19
CA ASP A 640 35.85 1.91 -15.34
C ASP A 640 36.05 2.90 -16.49
N ALA A 641 35.13 3.86 -16.65
CA ALA A 641 35.26 4.95 -17.62
C ALA A 641 36.37 5.93 -17.23
N ILE A 642 36.41 6.37 -15.97
CA ILE A 642 37.44 7.25 -15.43
C ILE A 642 38.83 6.62 -15.58
N LYS A 643 38.98 5.34 -15.23
CA LYS A 643 40.26 4.63 -15.36
C LYS A 643 40.72 4.51 -16.82
N LYS A 644 39.80 4.39 -17.77
CA LYS A 644 40.14 4.39 -19.21
C LYS A 644 40.59 5.78 -19.67
N TYR A 645 39.87 6.81 -19.26
CA TYR A 645 40.23 8.21 -19.54
C TYR A 645 41.61 8.56 -18.98
N GLU A 646 41.93 8.16 -17.75
CA GLU A 646 43.25 8.41 -17.14
C GLU A 646 44.41 7.76 -17.90
N LYS A 647 44.18 6.62 -18.56
CA LYS A 647 45.20 5.94 -19.38
C LYS A 647 45.43 6.63 -20.71
N ASN A 648 44.36 7.13 -21.34
CA ASN A 648 44.37 7.76 -22.65
C ASN A 648 43.48 9.02 -22.60
N PRO A 649 43.98 10.13 -22.02
CA PRO A 649 43.20 11.36 -21.94
C PRO A 649 42.94 11.89 -23.36
N LEU A 650 41.69 12.28 -23.62
CA LEU A 650 41.35 12.96 -24.86
C LEU A 650 42.04 14.34 -24.90
N PRO A 651 42.50 14.81 -26.07
CA PRO A 651 42.97 16.18 -26.21
C PRO A 651 41.82 17.13 -25.81
N GLN A 652 42.10 18.04 -24.88
CA GLN A 652 41.12 19.01 -24.36
C GLN A 652 40.71 20.04 -25.40
#